data_AF-A0A836BRU3-F1
#
_entry.id   AF-A0A836BRU3-F1
#
_cell.length_a   1.000
_cell.length_b   1.000
_cell.length_c   1.000
_cell.angle_alpha   90.00
_cell.angle_beta   90.00
_cell.angle_gamma   90.00
#
_symmetry.space_group_name_H-M   'P 1'
#
loop_
_entity.id
_entity.type
_entity.pdbx_description
1 polymer ?
#
loop_
_entity_poly.entity_id
_entity_poly.type
_entity_poly.pdbx_seq_one_letter_code
_entity_poly.pdbx_strand_id
1 'polypeptide(L)'
;MLPNFRGGGSRLLKERKVSVVFRHSEEDKHCAGVESLLLPAVPNHKLLFTASRDSTVKRWDVAGPEPVLEASFEGHADWVNDLALIGDLLITCSNDQTVRLWKAGSDNGQHLHTLSYHTDYVTCLAAAPQRSLVVSAGLRAEIFMLNIETGKHQQLYPRVPQPAAPTSPAAGVAGAAPASLVDSDPHGGVAGGGSAHGHPAVPEPPSGHPGSVYALALNPSGTLIAAGTSEALIRLLDPRSGKKIAKLRGHHDTVRALQVNAAGTSLLSGASDGTIRLWDVGMQRCVQTYKVHGDSVWTLLSPDDTFSTIYSAGRDRAIYRTDTHSRTSELLAVEEGGVRALALDPEDGEGSTGTNVGIWAATPSSNVNKWLVPREAAAPDGDGRRSFSVARRSQGPLGSARHRQSLEANRQPVTRHPAVTIPGVPGIIAHEVLTDRRHVLTQDARGHVALWDVLAGAPVVQYGKVDLEAKRRELWEPRSVAPWFSADNRLGCLSISLEPPGAFAAEEYASALEYAGVADDCKVNYGKMVLECAFAMWRHRLAQSLSGAAAGGGGGGGGGADGHGGEGDACPFPEMWPKFWQGRALPAVMCSRHDGQRWRRLMDAFDGTEAEPSEIPTWVADVVLRNANVTPKEAKCAFILMPAEGSNLPSLMQSKLNAPRILQVHKVAHYCCSKLQEQGIQLEVRPVYLRRPPNAPPDPPPDPAGAPPRPVLELVCNGMAAPYEMSLSSVKKYVWKKKNDDLVFHFRIKDPAVVVPLPVLGPSNS
;
A
#
# COMPACT_ATOMS: atom_id res chain seq x y z
N MET A 1 -3.96 19.50 -31.68
CA MET A 1 -3.58 20.53 -30.69
C MET A 1 -4.09 20.07 -29.33
N LEU A 2 -3.22 19.82 -28.35
CA LEU A 2 -3.63 19.46 -26.99
C LEU A 2 -4.21 20.71 -26.28
N PRO A 3 -5.31 20.59 -25.52
CA PRO A 3 -5.93 21.74 -24.86
C PRO A 3 -5.03 22.32 -23.75
N ASN A 4 -4.79 23.63 -23.83
CA ASN A 4 -4.07 24.42 -22.83
C ASN A 4 -4.98 24.69 -21.62
N PHE A 5 -4.84 23.91 -20.56
CA PHE A 5 -5.46 24.21 -19.26
C PHE A 5 -4.46 24.94 -18.37
N ARG A 6 -4.43 26.27 -18.44
CA ARG A 6 -3.85 27.11 -17.37
C ARG A 6 -4.97 27.48 -16.40
N GLY A 7 -5.06 26.78 -15.28
CA GLY A 7 -5.94 27.14 -14.17
C GLY A 7 -5.43 28.36 -13.43
N GLY A 8 -6.26 29.40 -13.33
CA GLY A 8 -6.05 30.58 -12.50
C GLY A 8 -6.05 30.26 -11.00
N GLY A 9 -5.40 31.14 -10.23
CA GLY A 9 -5.00 30.92 -8.85
C GLY A 9 -6.13 30.56 -7.88
N SER A 10 -5.84 29.61 -7.00
CA SER A 10 -6.55 29.33 -5.75
C SER A 10 -5.60 28.55 -4.83
N ARG A 11 -5.73 28.71 -3.51
CA ARG A 11 -4.92 28.14 -2.41
C ARG A 11 -4.15 26.87 -2.78
N LEU A 12 -2.84 26.85 -2.47
CA LEU A 12 -1.92 25.70 -2.63
C LEU A 12 -2.49 24.40 -2.06
N LEU A 13 -3.29 23.70 -2.87
CA LEU A 13 -3.66 22.30 -2.64
C LEU A 13 -2.36 21.51 -2.72
N LYS A 14 -2.04 20.77 -1.65
CA LYS A 14 -0.90 19.86 -1.64
C LYS A 14 -1.02 18.93 -2.86
N GLU A 15 0.01 18.91 -3.71
CA GLU A 15 -0.03 18.13 -4.95
C GLU A 15 -0.22 16.64 -4.63
N ARG A 16 -1.00 15.96 -5.47
CA ARG A 16 -1.39 14.56 -5.24
C ARG A 16 -0.21 13.63 -5.52
N LYS A 17 0.04 12.73 -4.58
CA LYS A 17 1.03 11.65 -4.67
C LYS A 17 0.58 10.59 -5.69
N VAL A 18 1.52 10.04 -6.45
CA VAL A 18 1.33 8.85 -7.28
C VAL A 18 2.16 7.71 -6.74
N SER A 19 1.57 6.52 -6.65
CA SER A 19 2.25 5.31 -6.18
C SER A 19 2.29 4.26 -7.28
N VAL A 20 3.40 3.56 -7.40
CA VAL A 20 3.57 2.41 -8.31
C VAL A 20 3.82 1.18 -7.45
N VAL A 21 2.97 0.17 -7.62
CA VAL A 21 2.99 -1.11 -6.91
C VAL A 21 3.62 -2.15 -7.81
N PHE A 22 4.78 -2.67 -7.42
CA PHE A 22 5.45 -3.75 -8.14
C PHE A 22 4.84 -5.09 -7.72
N ARG A 23 4.08 -5.70 -8.62
CA ARG A 23 3.37 -6.97 -8.37
C ARG A 23 4.33 -8.15 -8.36
N HIS A 24 3.94 -9.21 -7.67
CA HIS A 24 4.65 -10.49 -7.68
C HIS A 24 4.44 -11.21 -9.02
N SER A 25 5.37 -12.10 -9.41
CA SER A 25 5.25 -12.88 -10.65
C SER A 25 4.10 -13.90 -10.63
N GLU A 26 3.74 -14.38 -9.44
CA GLU A 26 2.61 -15.28 -9.20
C GLU A 26 1.35 -14.47 -8.90
N GLU A 27 0.74 -13.90 -9.95
CA GLU A 27 -0.42 -13.02 -9.85
C GLU A 27 -1.72 -13.73 -9.44
N ASP A 28 -1.75 -15.05 -9.60
CA ASP A 28 -2.86 -15.92 -9.23
C ASP A 28 -3.02 -16.06 -7.71
N LYS A 29 -1.93 -15.86 -6.95
CA LYS A 29 -1.91 -16.04 -5.49
C LYS A 29 -2.05 -14.72 -4.74
N HIS A 30 -2.57 -14.80 -3.53
CA HIS A 30 -2.51 -13.67 -2.60
C HIS A 30 -1.07 -13.44 -2.13
N CYS A 31 -0.67 -12.18 -1.94
CA CYS A 31 0.65 -11.82 -1.41
C CYS A 31 0.60 -11.15 -0.03
N ALA A 32 -0.59 -11.09 0.58
CA ALA A 32 -0.78 -10.64 1.95
C ALA A 32 -1.90 -11.43 2.63
N GLY A 33 -2.09 -11.21 3.93
CA GLY A 33 -3.09 -11.93 4.73
C GLY A 33 -4.53 -11.73 4.23
N VAL A 34 -5.36 -12.75 4.40
CA VAL A 34 -6.78 -12.74 4.03
C VAL A 34 -7.62 -12.32 5.26
N GLU A 35 -8.46 -11.29 5.10
CA GLU A 35 -9.30 -10.75 6.17
C GLU A 35 -10.69 -11.38 6.24
N SER A 36 -11.30 -11.68 5.10
CA SER A 36 -12.67 -12.20 5.03
C SER A 36 -12.81 -13.32 3.99
N LEU A 37 -13.71 -14.26 4.29
CA LEU A 37 -14.03 -15.42 3.48
C LEU A 37 -15.54 -15.46 3.26
N LEU A 38 -15.97 -15.78 2.04
CA LEU A 38 -17.37 -15.98 1.72
C LEU A 38 -17.53 -17.22 0.83
N LEU A 39 -18.24 -18.22 1.33
CA LEU A 39 -18.65 -19.40 0.57
C LEU A 39 -20.18 -19.40 0.48
N PRO A 40 -20.77 -18.83 -0.60
CA PRO A 40 -22.20 -18.81 -0.79
C PRO A 40 -22.73 -20.21 -1.08
N ALA A 41 -23.91 -20.53 -0.56
CA ALA A 41 -24.63 -21.75 -0.89
C ALA A 41 -25.26 -21.61 -2.28
N VAL A 42 -24.54 -22.03 -3.32
CA VAL A 42 -25.02 -22.07 -4.71
C VAL A 42 -25.19 -23.54 -5.11
N PRO A 43 -26.35 -23.95 -5.65
CA PRO A 43 -26.52 -25.33 -6.12
C PRO A 43 -25.45 -25.69 -7.15
N ASN A 44 -24.79 -26.84 -6.98
CA ASN A 44 -23.80 -27.43 -7.89
C ASN A 44 -22.49 -26.63 -8.09
N HIS A 45 -22.28 -25.51 -7.40
CA HIS A 45 -21.06 -24.72 -7.49
C HIS A 45 -20.51 -24.42 -6.09
N LYS A 46 -19.24 -24.73 -5.86
CA LYS A 46 -18.54 -24.35 -4.63
C LYS A 46 -17.53 -23.25 -4.95
N LEU A 47 -17.97 -22.00 -4.87
CA LEU A 47 -17.15 -20.82 -5.18
C LEU A 47 -16.72 -20.10 -3.91
N LEU A 48 -15.45 -20.19 -3.53
CA LEU A 48 -14.92 -19.46 -2.38
C LEU A 48 -14.42 -18.09 -2.81
N PHE A 49 -14.88 -17.03 -2.15
CA PHE A 49 -14.33 -15.69 -2.29
C PHE A 49 -13.40 -15.36 -1.12
N THR A 50 -12.22 -14.81 -1.43
CA THR A 50 -11.19 -14.43 -0.46
C THR A 50 -10.86 -12.94 -0.59
N ALA A 51 -11.03 -12.17 0.48
CA ALA A 51 -10.66 -10.75 0.53
C ALA A 51 -9.34 -10.55 1.26
N SER A 52 -8.38 -9.89 0.60
CA SER A 52 -7.01 -9.82 1.08
C SER A 52 -6.52 -8.39 1.36
N ARG A 53 -5.52 -8.31 2.24
CA ARG A 53 -4.71 -7.11 2.51
C ARG A 53 -3.88 -6.67 1.30
N ASP A 54 -3.74 -7.49 0.28
CA ASP A 54 -3.05 -7.13 -0.97
C ASP A 54 -3.91 -6.26 -1.91
N SER A 55 -5.08 -5.81 -1.43
CA SER A 55 -6.09 -5.01 -2.14
C SER A 55 -6.86 -5.75 -3.24
N THR A 56 -6.76 -7.07 -3.31
CA THR A 56 -7.49 -7.90 -4.27
C THR A 56 -8.53 -8.77 -3.57
N VAL A 57 -9.57 -9.13 -4.33
CA VAL A 57 -10.47 -10.25 -4.00
C VAL A 57 -10.28 -11.32 -5.06
N LYS A 58 -10.26 -12.59 -4.66
CA LYS A 58 -10.13 -13.72 -5.59
C LYS A 58 -11.32 -14.67 -5.42
N ARG A 59 -11.75 -15.27 -6.53
CA ARG A 59 -12.80 -16.31 -6.57
C ARG A 59 -12.16 -17.62 -6.98
N TRP A 60 -12.38 -18.65 -6.17
CA TRP A 60 -11.80 -19.98 -6.33
C TRP A 60 -12.92 -21.00 -6.51
N ASP A 61 -12.79 -21.88 -7.50
CA ASP A 61 -13.54 -23.13 -7.51
C ASP A 61 -12.91 -24.09 -6.50
N VAL A 62 -13.71 -24.52 -5.52
CA VAL A 62 -13.31 -25.43 -4.45
C VAL A 62 -14.14 -26.72 -4.45
N ALA A 63 -14.84 -27.02 -5.54
CA ALA A 63 -15.57 -28.28 -5.70
C ALA A 63 -14.62 -29.46 -5.95
N GLY A 64 -13.51 -29.20 -6.64
CA GLY A 64 -12.47 -30.19 -6.93
C GLY A 64 -11.56 -30.51 -5.73
N PRO A 65 -10.68 -31.52 -5.88
CA PRO A 65 -9.69 -31.87 -4.86
C PRO A 65 -8.66 -30.76 -4.64
N GLU A 66 -8.37 -29.98 -5.67
CA GLU A 66 -7.48 -28.83 -5.64
C GLU A 66 -8.25 -27.55 -6.01
N PRO A 67 -8.13 -26.49 -5.21
CA PRO A 67 -8.74 -25.20 -5.52
C PRO A 67 -8.14 -24.57 -6.77
N VAL A 68 -8.99 -24.05 -7.66
CA VAL A 68 -8.57 -23.39 -8.91
C VAL A 68 -9.02 -21.93 -8.88
N LEU A 69 -8.12 -21.00 -9.21
CA LEU A 69 -8.48 -19.60 -9.37
C LEU A 69 -9.34 -19.42 -10.62
N GLU A 70 -10.52 -18.83 -10.48
CA GLU A 70 -11.38 -18.48 -11.61
C GLU A 70 -11.32 -17.00 -11.98
N ALA A 71 -11.29 -16.11 -10.99
CA ALA A 71 -11.36 -14.67 -11.22
C ALA A 71 -10.62 -13.85 -10.16
N SER A 72 -10.10 -12.70 -10.57
CA SER A 72 -9.47 -11.70 -9.68
C SER A 72 -10.20 -10.37 -9.83
N PHE A 73 -10.61 -9.77 -8.71
CA PHE A 73 -11.28 -8.49 -8.65
C PHE A 73 -10.29 -7.45 -8.16
N GLU A 74 -9.81 -6.62 -9.09
CA GLU A 74 -8.81 -5.61 -8.82
C GLU A 74 -9.38 -4.20 -8.90
N GLY A 75 -9.03 -3.35 -7.93
CA GLY A 75 -9.35 -1.93 -8.02
C GLY A 75 -9.30 -1.19 -6.69
N HIS A 76 -9.48 -1.87 -5.56
CA HIS A 76 -9.26 -1.27 -4.25
C HIS A 76 -7.81 -0.79 -4.11
N ALA A 77 -7.60 0.33 -3.40
CA ALA A 77 -6.26 0.92 -3.22
C ALA A 77 -5.62 0.58 -1.86
N ASP A 78 -6.29 -0.25 -1.08
CA ASP A 78 -5.91 -0.64 0.28
C ASP A 78 -6.55 -1.97 0.64
N TRP A 79 -6.34 -2.45 1.86
CA TRP A 79 -6.86 -3.74 2.33
C TRP A 79 -8.36 -3.90 2.08
N VAL A 80 -8.78 -5.07 1.62
CA VAL A 80 -10.20 -5.42 1.54
C VAL A 80 -10.57 -6.14 2.83
N ASN A 81 -11.51 -5.58 3.60
CA ASN A 81 -11.79 -6.00 4.96
C ASN A 81 -12.93 -7.01 5.05
N ASP A 82 -13.96 -6.87 4.21
CA ASP A 82 -15.15 -7.72 4.28
C ASP A 82 -15.86 -7.90 2.95
N LEU A 83 -16.67 -8.96 2.87
CA LEU A 83 -17.37 -9.44 1.69
C LEU A 83 -18.86 -9.65 1.98
N ALA A 84 -19.70 -9.32 1.01
CA ALA A 84 -21.11 -9.71 1.00
C ALA A 84 -21.56 -10.04 -0.43
N LEU A 85 -22.52 -10.94 -0.58
CA LEU A 85 -23.06 -11.34 -1.88
C LEU A 85 -24.59 -11.26 -1.87
N ILE A 86 -25.16 -10.63 -2.90
CA ILE A 86 -26.60 -10.60 -3.17
C ILE A 86 -26.82 -11.01 -4.62
N GLY A 87 -27.28 -12.24 -4.85
CA GLY A 87 -27.37 -12.79 -6.20
C GLY A 87 -26.00 -12.81 -6.89
N ASP A 88 -25.89 -12.21 -8.07
CA ASP A 88 -24.65 -12.05 -8.83
C ASP A 88 -23.88 -10.74 -8.48
N LEU A 89 -24.28 -10.03 -7.42
CA LEU A 89 -23.64 -8.80 -6.99
C LEU A 89 -22.73 -9.05 -5.79
N LEU A 90 -21.42 -8.97 -6.02
CA LEU A 90 -20.42 -9.01 -4.97
C LEU A 90 -20.21 -7.58 -4.43
N ILE A 91 -20.26 -7.43 -3.11
CA ILE A 91 -19.99 -6.18 -2.42
C ILE A 91 -18.77 -6.35 -1.53
N THR A 92 -17.84 -5.40 -1.63
CA THR A 92 -16.58 -5.41 -0.89
C THR A 92 -16.39 -4.08 -0.18
N CYS A 93 -15.71 -4.08 0.96
CA CYS A 93 -15.36 -2.85 1.68
C CYS A 93 -13.86 -2.80 2.02
N SER A 94 -13.29 -1.59 2.15
CA SER A 94 -11.85 -1.43 2.22
C SER A 94 -11.38 -0.27 3.11
N ASN A 95 -10.11 -0.34 3.52
CA ASN A 95 -9.35 0.76 4.12
C ASN A 95 -9.18 1.97 3.16
N ASP A 96 -9.45 1.81 1.86
CA ASP A 96 -9.47 2.93 0.91
C ASP A 96 -10.70 3.84 1.06
N GLN A 97 -11.53 3.60 2.08
CA GLN A 97 -12.74 4.35 2.44
C GLN A 97 -13.92 4.08 1.48
N THR A 98 -13.80 3.07 0.62
CA THR A 98 -14.83 2.74 -0.36
C THR A 98 -15.54 1.43 -0.09
N VAL A 99 -16.79 1.37 -0.54
CA VAL A 99 -17.55 0.15 -0.76
C VAL A 99 -17.71 -0.02 -2.26
N ARG A 100 -17.37 -1.20 -2.79
CA ARG A 100 -17.43 -1.46 -4.24
C ARG A 100 -18.37 -2.59 -4.56
N LEU A 101 -19.02 -2.44 -5.72
CA LEU A 101 -19.96 -3.39 -6.29
C LEU A 101 -19.34 -3.99 -7.54
N TRP A 102 -19.37 -5.31 -7.63
CA TRP A 102 -18.75 -6.09 -8.70
C TRP A 102 -19.75 -7.12 -9.22
N LYS A 103 -19.58 -7.51 -10.48
CA LYS A 103 -20.30 -8.65 -11.03
C LYS A 103 -19.60 -9.95 -10.61
N ALA A 104 -20.22 -10.69 -9.70
CA ALA A 104 -19.62 -11.83 -9.01
C ALA A 104 -19.23 -12.96 -9.97
N GLY A 105 -20.04 -13.21 -11.00
CA GLY A 105 -19.85 -14.23 -12.04
C GLY A 105 -18.96 -13.80 -13.20
N SER A 106 -18.40 -12.59 -13.20
CA SER A 106 -17.48 -12.14 -14.26
C SER A 106 -16.11 -12.79 -14.12
N ASP A 107 -15.53 -13.26 -15.21
CA ASP A 107 -14.19 -13.89 -15.23
C ASP A 107 -13.07 -12.90 -14.89
N ASN A 108 -13.24 -11.63 -15.28
CA ASN A 108 -12.26 -10.57 -15.03
C ASN A 108 -12.63 -9.68 -13.83
N GLY A 109 -13.60 -10.12 -13.00
CA GLY A 109 -14.06 -9.36 -11.85
C GLY A 109 -14.56 -7.97 -12.20
N GLN A 110 -15.49 -7.86 -13.16
CA GLN A 110 -16.02 -6.58 -13.65
C GLN A 110 -16.49 -5.67 -12.51
N HIS A 111 -15.87 -4.50 -12.40
CA HIS A 111 -16.28 -3.42 -11.51
C HIS A 111 -17.54 -2.72 -12.03
N LEU A 112 -18.50 -2.46 -11.14
CA LEU A 112 -19.76 -1.79 -11.49
C LEU A 112 -19.83 -0.38 -10.88
N HIS A 113 -19.69 -0.28 -9.56
CA HIS A 113 -19.82 0.99 -8.85
C HIS A 113 -18.87 1.10 -7.66
N THR A 114 -18.41 2.33 -7.41
CA THR A 114 -17.64 2.68 -6.20
C THR A 114 -18.43 3.68 -5.39
N LEU A 115 -18.63 3.38 -4.12
CA LEU A 115 -19.34 4.23 -3.17
C LEU A 115 -18.34 4.75 -2.13
N SER A 116 -18.22 6.08 -2.02
CA SER A 116 -17.25 6.76 -1.16
C SER A 116 -17.94 7.71 -0.19
N TYR A 117 -18.87 7.17 0.61
CA TYR A 117 -19.60 7.92 1.62
C TYR A 117 -18.97 7.84 3.02
N HIS A 118 -18.11 6.85 3.28
CA HIS A 118 -17.39 6.72 4.55
C HIS A 118 -16.23 7.71 4.60
N THR A 119 -15.97 8.26 5.78
CA THR A 119 -14.88 9.22 6.00
C THR A 119 -13.58 8.59 6.49
N ASP A 120 -13.60 7.29 6.77
CA ASP A 120 -12.49 6.50 7.33
C ASP A 120 -12.63 5.03 6.89
N TYR A 121 -11.79 4.14 7.40
CA TYR A 121 -11.78 2.74 6.96
C TYR A 121 -13.13 2.06 7.17
N VAL A 122 -13.60 1.38 6.13
CA VAL A 122 -14.82 0.57 6.19
C VAL A 122 -14.42 -0.84 6.61
N THR A 123 -14.87 -1.26 7.78
CA THR A 123 -14.34 -2.45 8.47
C THR A 123 -15.20 -3.70 8.29
N CYS A 124 -16.49 -3.54 8.01
CA CYS A 124 -17.43 -4.65 7.97
C CYS A 124 -18.66 -4.34 7.11
N LEU A 125 -19.27 -5.42 6.61
CA LEU A 125 -20.48 -5.43 5.81
C LEU A 125 -21.51 -6.37 6.45
N ALA A 126 -22.77 -6.15 6.12
CA ALA A 126 -23.84 -7.11 6.37
C ALA A 126 -24.88 -7.00 5.25
N ALA A 127 -25.41 -8.13 4.80
CA ALA A 127 -26.39 -8.16 3.72
C ALA A 127 -27.65 -8.94 4.12
N ALA A 128 -28.79 -8.50 3.59
CA ALA A 128 -30.05 -9.23 3.59
C ALA A 128 -30.47 -9.45 2.13
N PRO A 129 -30.06 -10.59 1.52
CA PRO A 129 -30.33 -10.85 0.11
C PRO A 129 -31.81 -10.83 -0.26
N GLN A 130 -32.69 -11.33 0.62
CA GLN A 130 -34.14 -11.35 0.41
C GLN A 130 -34.80 -9.96 0.34
N ARG A 131 -34.10 -8.93 0.81
CA ARG A 131 -34.56 -7.53 0.79
C ARG A 131 -33.68 -6.64 -0.07
N SER A 132 -32.68 -7.21 -0.73
CA SER A 132 -31.68 -6.47 -1.51
C SER A 132 -31.06 -5.33 -0.71
N LEU A 133 -30.80 -5.55 0.59
CA LEU A 133 -30.20 -4.56 1.49
C LEU A 133 -28.76 -4.91 1.80
N VAL A 134 -27.90 -3.90 1.75
CA VAL A 134 -26.52 -3.96 2.24
C VAL A 134 -26.31 -2.86 3.26
N VAL A 135 -25.60 -3.17 4.33
CA VAL A 135 -25.20 -2.23 5.36
C VAL A 135 -23.68 -2.28 5.46
N SER A 136 -23.06 -1.11 5.56
CA SER A 136 -21.60 -0.97 5.73
C SER A 136 -21.30 -0.10 6.94
N ALA A 137 -20.22 -0.42 7.65
CA ALA A 137 -19.81 0.32 8.83
C ALA A 137 -18.28 0.47 8.92
N GLY A 138 -17.82 1.50 9.63
CA GLY A 138 -16.40 1.85 9.67
C GLY A 138 -15.89 2.44 10.99
N LEU A 139 -14.63 2.90 10.95
CA LEU A 139 -13.89 3.35 12.14
C LEU A 139 -14.42 4.63 12.78
N ARG A 140 -15.17 5.46 12.04
CA ARG A 140 -15.85 6.66 12.57
C ARG A 140 -17.24 6.37 13.15
N ALA A 141 -17.52 5.09 13.38
CA ALA A 141 -18.81 4.54 13.78
C ALA A 141 -19.95 4.80 12.80
N GLU A 142 -19.65 5.29 11.60
CA GLU A 142 -20.63 5.54 10.56
C GLU A 142 -21.25 4.21 10.13
N ILE A 143 -22.58 4.20 9.99
CA ILE A 143 -23.34 3.06 9.48
C ILE A 143 -24.21 3.56 8.35
N PHE A 144 -24.00 3.02 7.15
CA PHE A 144 -24.76 3.34 5.96
C PHE A 144 -25.53 2.12 5.48
N MET A 145 -26.71 2.34 4.95
CA MET A 145 -27.50 1.34 4.25
C MET A 145 -27.65 1.72 2.79
N LEU A 146 -27.54 0.71 1.93
CA LEU A 146 -27.88 0.76 0.53
C LEU A 146 -28.96 -0.29 0.23
N ASN A 147 -30.06 0.16 -0.37
CA ASN A 147 -31.00 -0.74 -1.02
C ASN A 147 -30.61 -0.86 -2.50
N ILE A 148 -30.23 -2.07 -2.92
CA ILE A 148 -29.69 -2.35 -4.25
C ILE A 148 -30.75 -2.16 -5.34
N GLU A 149 -31.99 -2.60 -5.10
CA GLU A 149 -33.08 -2.50 -6.08
C GLU A 149 -33.49 -1.06 -6.38
N THR A 150 -33.56 -0.22 -5.34
CA THR A 150 -33.99 1.19 -5.46
C THR A 150 -32.82 2.15 -5.67
N GLY A 151 -31.57 1.69 -5.47
CA GLY A 151 -30.39 2.55 -5.38
C GLY A 151 -30.40 3.52 -4.19
N LYS A 152 -31.38 3.41 -3.28
CA LYS A 152 -31.55 4.35 -2.18
C LYS A 152 -30.48 4.13 -1.11
N HIS A 153 -29.70 5.18 -0.87
CA HIS A 153 -28.67 5.23 0.16
C HIS A 153 -29.13 6.05 1.37
N GLN A 154 -28.81 5.59 2.59
CA GLN A 154 -29.15 6.27 3.83
C GLN A 154 -28.09 6.08 4.92
N GLN A 155 -27.65 7.18 5.54
CA GLN A 155 -26.85 7.12 6.77
C GLN A 155 -27.76 6.85 7.98
N LEU A 156 -27.54 5.74 8.67
CA LEU A 156 -28.28 5.35 9.86
C LEU A 156 -27.63 5.85 11.15
N TYR A 157 -26.30 5.95 11.17
CA TYR A 157 -25.55 6.38 12.33
C TYR A 157 -24.24 7.10 11.94
N PRO A 158 -23.82 8.15 12.69
CA PRO A 158 -24.70 8.99 13.49
C PRO A 158 -25.76 9.61 12.57
N ARG A 159 -26.99 9.81 13.08
CA ARG A 159 -28.06 10.37 12.25
C ARG A 159 -27.73 11.84 11.97
N VAL A 160 -27.47 12.18 10.72
CA VAL A 160 -27.36 13.58 10.29
C VAL A 160 -28.75 14.23 10.43
N PRO A 161 -28.90 15.39 11.09
CA PRO A 161 -30.15 16.11 11.11
C PRO A 161 -30.56 16.41 9.67
N GLN A 162 -31.71 15.91 9.23
CA GLN A 162 -32.27 16.35 7.95
C GLN A 162 -32.57 17.85 8.06
N PRO A 163 -32.14 18.69 7.10
CA PRO A 163 -32.62 20.05 7.05
C PRO A 163 -34.15 20.00 6.99
N ALA A 164 -34.82 20.74 7.88
CA ALA A 164 -36.27 20.85 7.85
C ALA A 164 -36.68 21.27 6.43
N ALA A 165 -37.62 20.54 5.83
CA ALA A 165 -38.20 20.95 4.56
C ALA A 165 -38.64 22.41 4.68
N PRO A 166 -38.36 23.28 3.69
CA PRO A 166 -38.83 24.65 3.75
C PRO A 166 -40.36 24.61 3.78
N THR A 167 -40.94 24.86 4.95
CA THR A 167 -42.36 25.18 5.07
C THR A 167 -42.55 26.46 4.29
N SER A 168 -43.24 26.37 3.14
CA SER A 168 -43.56 27.52 2.31
C SER A 168 -44.20 28.62 3.18
N PRO A 169 -43.61 29.82 3.29
CA PRO A 169 -44.36 30.95 3.76
C PRO A 169 -45.24 31.42 2.59
N ALA A 170 -46.52 31.59 2.88
CA ALA A 170 -47.45 32.24 1.97
C ALA A 170 -46.92 33.62 1.56
N ALA A 171 -47.23 33.97 0.31
CA ALA A 171 -46.82 35.18 -0.39
C ALA A 171 -46.94 36.49 0.40
N GLY A 172 -45.94 37.36 0.23
CA GLY A 172 -45.94 38.74 0.70
C GLY A 172 -44.80 39.53 0.04
N VAL A 173 -45.19 40.43 -0.85
CA VAL A 173 -44.40 41.14 -1.86
C VAL A 173 -43.43 42.19 -1.28
N ALA A 174 -42.23 42.32 -1.89
CA ALA A 174 -41.63 43.57 -2.41
C ALA A 174 -40.13 43.76 -2.08
N GLY A 175 -39.32 44.02 -3.11
CA GLY A 175 -38.36 45.12 -3.09
C GLY A 175 -36.85 44.81 -3.07
N ALA A 176 -36.27 44.72 -4.28
CA ALA A 176 -34.97 45.28 -4.72
C ALA A 176 -33.64 44.87 -4.04
N ALA A 177 -32.68 44.53 -4.91
CA ALA A 177 -31.24 44.26 -4.69
C ALA A 177 -30.40 45.58 -4.81
N PRO A 178 -29.06 45.54 -4.98
CA PRO A 178 -27.97 44.99 -4.14
C PRO A 178 -26.79 46.00 -3.95
N ALA A 179 -25.80 45.69 -3.09
CA ALA A 179 -24.38 46.17 -3.15
C ALA A 179 -23.61 45.63 -1.91
N SER A 180 -22.64 44.71 -2.03
CA SER A 180 -21.23 44.85 -2.46
C SER A 180 -20.24 45.23 -1.34
N LEU A 181 -19.24 44.36 -1.13
CA LEU A 181 -17.83 44.64 -0.78
C LEU A 181 -17.58 45.30 0.61
N VAL A 182 -16.55 45.10 1.42
CA VAL A 182 -15.13 44.66 1.35
C VAL A 182 -14.74 44.42 2.83
N ASP A 183 -14.09 43.32 3.22
CA ASP A 183 -12.62 43.15 3.42
C ASP A 183 -11.95 44.17 4.37
N SER A 184 -11.46 43.69 5.53
CA SER A 184 -10.15 44.04 6.14
C SER A 184 -10.00 43.50 7.58
N ASP A 185 -9.16 42.47 7.74
CA ASP A 185 -8.28 42.24 8.91
C ASP A 185 -7.21 43.37 9.00
N PRO A 186 -6.38 43.59 10.07
CA PRO A 186 -5.80 42.58 10.98
C PRO A 186 -5.42 42.97 12.45
N HIS A 187 -5.07 41.93 13.23
CA HIS A 187 -4.08 41.82 14.32
C HIS A 187 -4.10 42.69 15.61
N GLY A 188 -4.29 42.01 16.76
CA GLY A 188 -3.27 41.94 17.83
C GLY A 188 -3.62 42.44 19.25
N GLY A 189 -3.73 41.53 20.23
CA GLY A 189 -3.13 41.74 21.57
C GLY A 189 -4.02 42.06 22.80
N VAL A 190 -4.59 41.02 23.42
CA VAL A 190 -4.72 40.72 24.89
C VAL A 190 -5.03 41.85 25.91
N ALA A 191 -6.22 41.80 26.54
CA ALA A 191 -6.44 41.56 28.00
C ALA A 191 -7.76 42.19 28.55
N GLY A 192 -8.63 41.33 29.11
CA GLY A 192 -9.33 41.61 30.38
C GLY A 192 -10.69 42.33 30.36
N GLY A 193 -11.70 41.69 30.97
CA GLY A 193 -12.88 42.35 31.54
C GLY A 193 -14.15 42.22 30.70
N GLY A 194 -15.14 41.49 31.23
CA GLY A 194 -16.31 41.04 30.47
C GLY A 194 -17.42 42.08 30.30
N SER A 195 -18.31 41.80 29.34
CA SER A 195 -19.77 41.95 29.49
C SER A 195 -20.46 41.25 28.32
N ALA A 196 -21.64 40.74 28.60
CA ALA A 196 -22.44 39.85 27.76
C ALA A 196 -23.09 40.56 26.57
N HIS A 197 -22.98 39.98 25.38
CA HIS A 197 -24.05 39.94 24.37
C HIS A 197 -23.83 38.74 23.43
N GLY A 198 -24.87 37.93 23.27
CA GLY A 198 -24.82 36.61 22.65
C GLY A 198 -24.80 36.64 21.12
N HIS A 199 -23.87 35.88 20.55
CA HIS A 199 -23.96 35.33 19.20
C HIS A 199 -24.46 33.88 19.27
N PRO A 200 -25.18 33.37 18.26
CA PRO A 200 -25.60 31.96 18.24
C PRO A 200 -24.35 31.08 18.18
N ALA A 201 -24.18 30.25 19.21
CA ALA A 201 -23.13 29.26 19.25
C ALA A 201 -23.28 28.31 18.05
N VAL A 202 -22.27 28.29 17.18
CA VAL A 202 -22.03 27.13 16.32
C VAL A 202 -21.85 25.94 17.26
N PRO A 203 -22.62 24.85 17.14
CA PRO A 203 -22.46 23.73 18.05
C PRO A 203 -21.07 23.14 17.85
N GLU A 204 -20.22 23.25 18.88
CA GLU A 204 -19.03 22.42 19.00
C GLU A 204 -19.46 20.94 18.87
N PRO A 205 -18.74 20.12 18.07
CA PRO A 205 -19.06 18.70 17.97
C PRO A 205 -18.94 18.09 19.37
N PRO A 206 -19.92 17.29 19.82
CA PRO A 206 -19.91 16.72 21.17
C PRO A 206 -18.60 15.95 21.39
N SER A 207 -17.89 16.33 22.46
CA SER A 207 -16.64 15.72 22.89
C SER A 207 -16.86 14.25 23.25
N GLY A 208 -16.49 13.37 22.31
CA GLY A 208 -16.56 11.92 22.43
C GLY A 208 -17.03 11.30 21.12
N HIS A 209 -16.08 10.89 20.27
CA HIS A 209 -16.43 10.12 19.07
C HIS A 209 -17.14 8.82 19.49
N PRO A 210 -18.31 8.50 18.91
CA PRO A 210 -18.90 7.18 19.12
C PRO A 210 -17.92 6.11 18.68
N GLY A 211 -17.68 5.09 19.51
CA GLY A 211 -16.65 4.08 19.26
C GLY A 211 -16.79 3.38 17.92
N SER A 212 -15.64 3.18 17.26
CA SER A 212 -15.47 2.49 15.98
C SER A 212 -16.24 1.17 15.90
N VAL A 213 -16.86 0.91 14.75
CA VAL A 213 -17.56 -0.35 14.49
C VAL A 213 -16.57 -1.37 13.90
N TYR A 214 -16.55 -2.57 14.44
CA TYR A 214 -15.66 -3.67 14.00
C TYR A 214 -16.43 -4.92 13.58
N ALA A 215 -17.72 -5.01 13.91
CA ALA A 215 -18.58 -6.12 13.54
C ALA A 215 -19.96 -5.61 13.18
N LEU A 216 -20.57 -6.19 12.16
CA LEU A 216 -21.90 -5.83 11.71
C LEU A 216 -22.67 -7.10 11.37
N ALA A 217 -23.95 -7.13 11.73
CA ALA A 217 -24.85 -8.20 11.35
C ALA A 217 -26.23 -7.64 11.03
N LEU A 218 -26.87 -8.23 10.03
CA LEU A 218 -28.22 -7.90 9.58
C LEU A 218 -28.98 -9.22 9.50
N ASN A 219 -30.18 -9.27 10.08
CA ASN A 219 -30.99 -10.48 9.95
C ASN A 219 -31.56 -10.61 8.52
N PRO A 220 -31.75 -11.83 8.01
CA PRO A 220 -32.30 -12.10 6.68
C PRO A 220 -33.55 -11.32 6.28
N SER A 221 -34.47 -11.06 7.24
CA SER A 221 -35.70 -10.30 6.96
C SER A 221 -35.48 -8.80 6.79
N GLY A 222 -34.27 -8.30 7.11
CA GLY A 222 -33.90 -6.90 7.02
C GLY A 222 -34.60 -6.01 8.05
N THR A 223 -34.84 -6.50 9.27
CA THR A 223 -35.57 -5.79 10.34
C THR A 223 -34.72 -5.41 11.54
N LEU A 224 -33.50 -5.94 11.67
CA LEU A 224 -32.61 -5.67 12.79
C LEU A 224 -31.16 -5.58 12.29
N ILE A 225 -30.52 -4.45 12.57
CA ILE A 225 -29.07 -4.28 12.45
C ILE A 225 -28.46 -4.36 13.84
N ALA A 226 -27.40 -5.13 13.98
CA ALA A 226 -26.53 -5.13 15.15
C ALA A 226 -25.12 -4.68 14.79
N ALA A 227 -24.59 -3.69 15.51
CA ALA A 227 -23.24 -3.16 15.32
C ALA A 227 -22.41 -3.29 16.59
N GLY A 228 -21.28 -3.99 16.49
CA GLY A 228 -20.33 -4.23 17.57
C GLY A 228 -19.23 -3.18 17.56
N THR A 229 -18.99 -2.54 18.71
CA THR A 229 -18.10 -1.37 18.79
C THR A 229 -16.88 -1.59 19.68
N SER A 230 -15.90 -0.70 19.54
CA SER A 230 -14.74 -0.61 20.45
C SER A 230 -15.07 -0.16 21.87
N GLU A 231 -16.29 0.33 22.11
CA GLU A 231 -16.80 0.68 23.46
C GLU A 231 -17.28 -0.55 24.25
N ALA A 232 -17.03 -1.77 23.75
CA ALA A 232 -17.53 -3.03 24.30
C ALA A 232 -19.08 -3.11 24.33
N LEU A 233 -19.73 -2.46 23.38
CA LEU A 233 -21.19 -2.38 23.26
C LEU A 233 -21.67 -2.96 21.92
N ILE A 234 -22.91 -3.46 21.94
CA ILE A 234 -23.64 -3.82 20.73
C ILE A 234 -24.82 -2.85 20.59
N ARG A 235 -24.87 -2.15 19.45
CA ARG A 235 -25.93 -1.19 19.13
C ARG A 235 -26.94 -1.88 18.22
N LEU A 236 -28.21 -1.85 18.61
CA LEU A 236 -29.32 -2.38 17.80
C LEU A 236 -30.04 -1.23 17.11
N LEU A 237 -30.24 -1.33 15.80
CA LEU A 237 -30.92 -0.33 14.98
C LEU A 237 -32.02 -0.98 14.15
N ASP A 238 -33.12 -0.24 13.97
CA ASP A 238 -34.14 -0.57 12.97
C ASP A 238 -33.65 -0.04 11.61
N PRO A 239 -33.36 -0.93 10.64
CA PRO A 239 -32.95 -0.53 9.30
C PRO A 239 -33.97 0.41 8.63
N ARG A 240 -35.27 0.17 8.78
CA ARG A 240 -36.31 0.91 8.03
C ARG A 240 -36.44 2.35 8.49
N SER A 241 -36.41 2.57 9.80
CA SER A 241 -36.61 3.90 10.39
C SER A 241 -35.31 4.61 10.77
N GLY A 242 -34.18 3.91 10.80
CA GLY A 242 -32.92 4.40 11.34
C GLY A 242 -32.96 4.68 12.85
N LYS A 243 -34.01 4.23 13.55
CA LYS A 243 -34.15 4.42 14.99
C LYS A 243 -33.26 3.44 15.75
N LYS A 244 -32.68 3.91 16.86
CA LYS A 244 -31.94 3.09 17.81
C LYS A 244 -32.96 2.26 18.61
N ILE A 245 -32.83 0.94 18.60
CA ILE A 245 -33.70 0.02 19.34
C ILE A 245 -33.18 -0.15 20.76
N ALA A 246 -31.91 -0.57 20.91
CA ALA A 246 -31.31 -0.87 22.21
C ALA A 246 -29.78 -0.78 22.18
N LYS A 247 -29.18 -0.80 23.38
CA LYS A 247 -27.73 -0.97 23.59
C LYS A 247 -27.51 -2.15 24.51
N LEU A 248 -26.89 -3.21 24.02
CA LEU A 248 -26.56 -4.38 24.83
C LEU A 248 -25.21 -4.16 25.50
N ARG A 249 -25.20 -4.21 26.84
CA ARG A 249 -24.00 -4.07 27.68
C ARG A 249 -23.62 -5.42 28.26
N GLY A 250 -22.32 -5.74 28.27
CA GLY A 250 -21.82 -6.90 28.99
C GLY A 250 -20.45 -7.39 28.57
N HIS A 251 -20.02 -7.16 27.33
CA HIS A 251 -18.62 -7.33 26.95
C HIS A 251 -17.72 -6.31 27.67
N HIS A 252 -16.44 -6.65 27.80
CA HIS A 252 -15.44 -5.78 28.46
C HIS A 252 -14.38 -5.24 27.50
N ASP A 253 -14.47 -5.60 26.23
CA ASP A 253 -13.60 -5.13 25.16
C ASP A 253 -14.35 -5.15 23.81
N THR A 254 -13.69 -4.68 22.76
CA THR A 254 -14.16 -4.53 21.39
C THR A 254 -14.86 -5.79 20.89
N VAL A 255 -16.10 -5.63 20.44
CA VAL A 255 -16.88 -6.69 19.78
C VAL A 255 -16.45 -6.81 18.32
N ARG A 256 -15.98 -7.99 17.91
CA ARG A 256 -15.35 -8.21 16.60
C ARG A 256 -16.07 -9.21 15.71
N ALA A 257 -16.98 -10.00 16.26
CA ALA A 257 -17.83 -10.91 15.49
C ALA A 257 -19.27 -10.82 15.96
N LEU A 258 -20.22 -10.84 15.03
CA LEU A 258 -21.65 -10.79 15.29
C LEU A 258 -22.41 -11.69 14.32
N GLN A 259 -23.46 -12.35 14.83
CA GLN A 259 -24.44 -13.05 14.01
C GLN A 259 -25.83 -12.88 14.62
N VAL A 260 -26.83 -12.65 13.79
CA VAL A 260 -28.24 -12.48 14.20
C VAL A 260 -29.05 -13.59 13.57
N ASN A 261 -29.99 -14.17 14.32
CA ASN A 261 -30.88 -15.17 13.77
C ASN A 261 -31.91 -14.55 12.80
N ALA A 262 -32.54 -15.38 11.96
CA ALA A 262 -33.51 -14.99 10.94
C ALA A 262 -34.65 -14.16 11.53
N ALA A 263 -35.15 -14.57 12.69
CA ALA A 263 -36.23 -13.87 13.39
C ALA A 263 -35.80 -12.51 14.00
N GLY A 264 -34.50 -12.25 14.15
CA GLY A 264 -34.00 -11.05 14.83
C GLY A 264 -34.27 -11.04 16.35
N THR A 265 -34.52 -12.21 16.94
CA THR A 265 -34.85 -12.36 18.36
C THR A 265 -33.64 -12.73 19.22
N SER A 266 -32.62 -13.33 18.62
CA SER A 266 -31.39 -13.74 19.30
C SER A 266 -30.16 -13.30 18.52
N LEU A 267 -29.06 -13.09 19.24
CA LEU A 267 -27.80 -12.64 18.67
C LEU A 267 -26.61 -13.37 19.33
N LEU A 268 -25.62 -13.75 18.52
CA LEU A 268 -24.30 -14.19 18.98
C LEU A 268 -23.28 -13.07 18.82
N SER A 269 -22.36 -12.97 19.76
CA SER A 269 -21.23 -12.04 19.68
C SER A 269 -19.94 -12.66 20.19
N GLY A 270 -18.83 -12.31 19.54
CA GLY A 270 -17.47 -12.63 19.94
C GLY A 270 -16.67 -11.34 20.12
N ALA A 271 -15.87 -11.25 21.17
CA ALA A 271 -15.16 -10.03 21.51
C ALA A 271 -13.69 -10.26 21.88
N SER A 272 -12.97 -9.15 21.95
CA SER A 272 -11.55 -9.12 22.33
C SER A 272 -11.33 -9.49 23.81
N ASP A 273 -12.39 -9.54 24.61
CA ASP A 273 -12.38 -10.02 26.00
C ASP A 273 -12.30 -11.56 26.12
N GLY A 274 -12.15 -12.26 25.00
CA GLY A 274 -12.04 -13.72 24.91
C GLY A 274 -13.35 -14.47 25.15
N THR A 275 -14.48 -13.76 25.21
CA THR A 275 -15.79 -14.37 25.47
C THR A 275 -16.69 -14.37 24.24
N ILE A 276 -17.50 -15.41 24.15
CA ILE A 276 -18.64 -15.51 23.23
C ILE A 276 -19.91 -15.34 24.05
N ARG A 277 -20.89 -14.61 23.53
CA ARG A 277 -22.14 -14.36 24.24
C ARG A 277 -23.35 -14.60 23.36
N LEU A 278 -24.37 -15.19 23.98
CA LEU A 278 -25.70 -15.34 23.42
C LEU A 278 -26.62 -14.30 24.08
N TRP A 279 -27.30 -13.52 23.27
CA TRP A 279 -28.17 -12.43 23.67
C TRP A 279 -29.59 -12.70 23.24
N ASP A 280 -30.53 -12.32 24.11
CA ASP A 280 -31.94 -12.21 23.77
C ASP A 280 -32.22 -10.74 23.47
N VAL A 281 -32.68 -10.46 22.26
CA VAL A 281 -32.93 -9.10 21.75
C VAL A 281 -34.17 -8.50 22.42
N GLY A 282 -35.22 -9.30 22.65
CA GLY A 282 -36.46 -8.84 23.27
C GLY A 282 -36.27 -8.47 24.74
N MET A 283 -35.52 -9.28 25.48
CA MET A 283 -35.15 -9.04 26.87
C MET A 283 -33.96 -8.07 27.01
N GLN A 284 -33.29 -7.71 25.93
CA GLN A 284 -32.12 -6.82 25.87
C GLN A 284 -31.00 -7.22 26.84
N ARG A 285 -30.75 -8.52 26.99
CA ARG A 285 -29.79 -9.04 27.98
C ARG A 285 -28.97 -10.20 27.45
N CYS A 286 -27.80 -10.39 28.06
CA CYS A 286 -26.98 -11.58 27.86
C CYS A 286 -27.67 -12.78 28.53
N VAL A 287 -27.94 -13.83 27.75
CA VAL A 287 -28.50 -15.10 28.23
C VAL A 287 -27.39 -16.03 28.70
N GLN A 288 -26.35 -16.19 27.87
CA GLN A 288 -25.23 -17.08 28.15
C GLN A 288 -23.88 -16.44 27.77
N THR A 289 -22.82 -16.85 28.46
CA THR A 289 -21.44 -16.42 28.19
C THR A 289 -20.53 -17.64 28.19
N TYR A 290 -19.84 -17.86 27.07
CA TYR A 290 -18.89 -18.94 26.87
C TYR A 290 -17.47 -18.38 26.95
N LYS A 291 -16.64 -18.97 27.81
CA LYS A 291 -15.23 -18.61 28.00
C LYS A 291 -14.36 -19.76 27.50
N VAL A 292 -14.22 -19.83 26.18
CA VAL A 292 -13.56 -20.94 25.47
C VAL A 292 -12.14 -20.57 25.07
N HIS A 293 -11.97 -19.35 24.56
CA HIS A 293 -10.72 -18.79 24.05
C HIS A 293 -9.86 -18.20 25.16
N GLY A 294 -8.54 -18.31 24.99
CA GLY A 294 -7.54 -17.71 25.88
C GLY A 294 -7.20 -16.26 25.54
N ASP A 295 -7.61 -15.80 24.35
CA ASP A 295 -7.38 -14.47 23.82
C ASP A 295 -8.62 -14.03 22.98
N SER A 296 -8.53 -12.90 22.29
CA SER A 296 -9.59 -12.24 21.53
C SER A 296 -10.27 -13.16 20.51
N VAL A 297 -11.61 -13.20 20.52
CA VAL A 297 -12.43 -13.87 19.50
C VAL A 297 -12.67 -12.90 18.35
N TRP A 298 -12.28 -13.26 17.13
CA TRP A 298 -12.36 -12.39 15.94
C TRP A 298 -13.44 -12.81 14.96
N THR A 299 -13.78 -14.09 14.92
CA THR A 299 -14.80 -14.63 14.02
C THR A 299 -15.62 -15.70 14.71
N LEU A 300 -16.91 -15.76 14.37
CA LEU A 300 -17.82 -16.81 14.80
C LEU A 300 -18.86 -17.07 13.71
N LEU A 301 -19.34 -18.30 13.67
CA LEU A 301 -20.40 -18.75 12.77
C LEU A 301 -21.25 -19.80 13.47
N SER A 302 -22.55 -19.75 13.23
CA SER A 302 -23.50 -20.82 13.52
C SER A 302 -24.17 -21.23 12.22
N PRO A 303 -24.18 -22.53 11.88
CA PRO A 303 -24.88 -23.01 10.68
C PRO A 303 -26.41 -23.01 10.85
N ASP A 304 -26.89 -23.00 12.09
CA ASP A 304 -28.32 -23.04 12.41
C ASP A 304 -28.81 -21.75 13.06
N ASP A 305 -30.11 -21.49 12.90
CA ASP A 305 -30.77 -20.28 13.38
C ASP A 305 -31.03 -20.25 14.89
N THR A 306 -30.96 -21.41 15.53
CA THR A 306 -31.17 -21.56 16.98
C THR A 306 -29.89 -21.36 17.77
N PHE A 307 -28.76 -21.18 17.07
CA PHE A 307 -27.42 -21.11 17.64
C PHE A 307 -27.09 -22.35 18.48
N SER A 308 -27.50 -23.53 18.00
CA SER A 308 -27.23 -24.80 18.66
C SER A 308 -25.73 -25.11 18.69
N THR A 309 -25.03 -24.81 17.59
CA THR A 309 -23.61 -25.08 17.42
C THR A 309 -22.88 -23.80 17.00
N ILE A 310 -21.85 -23.42 17.75
CA ILE A 310 -21.04 -22.23 17.48
C ILE A 310 -19.64 -22.67 17.07
N TYR A 311 -19.20 -22.26 15.89
CA TYR A 311 -17.80 -22.30 15.48
C TYR A 311 -17.18 -20.94 15.79
N SER A 312 -16.02 -20.93 16.44
CA SER A 312 -15.37 -19.68 16.84
C SER A 312 -13.85 -19.78 16.76
N ALA A 313 -13.23 -18.66 16.36
CA ALA A 313 -11.78 -18.56 16.27
C ALA A 313 -11.30 -17.11 16.47
N GLY A 314 -10.02 -16.95 16.74
CA GLY A 314 -9.44 -15.62 16.93
C GLY A 314 -7.94 -15.60 17.15
N ARG A 315 -7.48 -14.67 17.98
CA ARG A 315 -6.07 -14.37 18.18
C ARG A 315 -5.27 -15.54 18.76
N ASP A 316 -5.91 -16.39 19.54
CA ASP A 316 -5.34 -17.60 20.14
C ASP A 316 -5.12 -18.74 19.13
N ARG A 317 -5.43 -18.52 17.83
CA ARG A 317 -5.21 -19.43 16.70
C ARG A 317 -6.05 -20.71 16.72
N ALA A 318 -6.74 -20.97 17.82
CA ALA A 318 -7.54 -22.15 18.02
C ALA A 318 -8.92 -21.99 17.36
N ILE A 319 -9.37 -23.05 16.70
CA ILE A 319 -10.72 -23.16 16.14
C ILE A 319 -11.50 -24.10 17.05
N TYR A 320 -12.60 -23.61 17.63
CA TYR A 320 -13.45 -24.39 18.51
C TYR A 320 -14.83 -24.60 17.91
N ARG A 321 -15.45 -25.72 18.30
CA ARG A 321 -16.88 -25.95 18.20
C ARG A 321 -17.46 -25.96 19.60
N THR A 322 -18.54 -25.21 19.84
CA THR A 322 -19.26 -25.17 21.11
C THR A 322 -20.71 -25.52 20.90
N ASP A 323 -21.18 -26.55 21.58
CA ASP A 323 -22.59 -26.90 21.66
C ASP A 323 -23.25 -26.09 22.79
N THR A 324 -24.32 -25.36 22.47
CA THR A 324 -24.94 -24.42 23.42
C THR A 324 -25.90 -25.07 24.41
N HIS A 325 -26.41 -26.26 24.09
CA HIS A 325 -27.31 -27.03 24.96
C HIS A 325 -26.54 -27.71 26.09
N SER A 326 -25.52 -28.48 25.71
CA SER A 326 -24.60 -29.20 26.60
C SER A 326 -23.53 -28.29 27.21
N ARG A 327 -23.28 -27.13 26.61
CA ARG A 327 -22.20 -26.19 26.98
C ARG A 327 -20.82 -26.86 26.95
N THR A 328 -20.62 -27.81 26.06
CA THR A 328 -19.32 -28.42 25.82
C THR A 328 -18.64 -27.76 24.64
N SER A 329 -17.35 -27.50 24.78
CA SER A 329 -16.50 -26.99 23.70
C SER A 329 -15.43 -28.02 23.36
N GLU A 330 -15.19 -28.19 22.07
CA GLU A 330 -14.18 -29.09 21.51
C GLU A 330 -13.18 -28.31 20.66
N LEU A 331 -11.89 -28.59 20.85
CA LEU A 331 -10.82 -27.99 20.04
C LEU A 331 -10.72 -28.74 18.71
N LEU A 332 -11.08 -28.08 17.62
CA LEU A 332 -11.08 -28.69 16.28
C LEU A 332 -9.69 -28.69 15.65
N ALA A 333 -9.07 -27.51 15.58
CA ALA A 333 -7.79 -27.29 14.91
C ALA A 333 -7.05 -26.09 15.52
N VAL A 334 -5.76 -25.97 15.22
CA VAL A 334 -4.92 -24.84 15.61
C VAL A 334 -4.17 -24.34 14.38
N GLU A 335 -4.39 -23.08 14.02
CA GLU A 335 -3.72 -22.41 12.91
C GLU A 335 -2.32 -21.89 13.29
N GLU A 336 -1.51 -21.58 12.27
CA GLU A 336 -0.18 -21.00 12.49
C GLU A 336 -0.26 -19.57 13.05
N GLY A 337 -1.28 -18.82 12.65
CA GLY A 337 -1.56 -17.44 13.05
C GLY A 337 -2.98 -17.27 13.60
N GLY A 338 -3.29 -16.08 14.13
CA GLY A 338 -4.62 -15.80 14.66
C GLY A 338 -5.67 -15.79 13.54
N VAL A 339 -6.78 -16.49 13.72
CA VAL A 339 -7.80 -16.71 12.67
C VAL A 339 -8.66 -15.47 12.49
N ARG A 340 -8.72 -14.95 11.27
CA ARG A 340 -9.40 -13.71 10.88
C ARG A 340 -10.85 -13.94 10.47
N ALA A 341 -11.07 -14.95 9.64
CA ALA A 341 -12.39 -15.33 9.17
C ALA A 341 -12.49 -16.85 9.04
N LEU A 342 -13.72 -17.32 9.16
CA LEU A 342 -14.11 -18.70 8.88
C LEU A 342 -15.14 -18.72 7.76
N ALA A 343 -15.24 -19.81 7.03
CA ALA A 343 -16.39 -20.15 6.19
C ALA A 343 -16.69 -21.65 6.28
N LEU A 344 -17.96 -22.01 6.45
CA LEU A 344 -18.39 -23.40 6.54
C LEU A 344 -18.69 -23.93 5.13
N ASP A 345 -18.10 -25.07 4.80
CA ASP A 345 -18.38 -25.85 3.59
C ASP A 345 -19.25 -27.04 3.99
N PRO A 346 -20.58 -26.97 3.74
CA PRO A 346 -21.43 -28.15 3.86
C PRO A 346 -21.02 -29.11 2.74
N GLU A 347 -20.36 -30.21 3.10
CA GLU A 347 -19.95 -31.23 2.14
C GLU A 347 -21.20 -31.88 1.50
N ASP A 348 -21.54 -31.46 0.28
CA ASP A 348 -22.47 -32.15 -0.62
C ASP A 348 -21.78 -33.38 -1.23
N GLY A 349 -21.97 -34.55 -0.61
CA GLY A 349 -21.68 -35.82 -1.26
C GLY A 349 -22.96 -36.42 -1.83
N GLU A 350 -23.18 -36.33 -3.14
CA GLU A 350 -24.12 -37.23 -3.82
C GLU A 350 -23.68 -38.68 -3.55
N GLY A 351 -24.42 -39.37 -2.68
CA GLY A 351 -24.23 -40.81 -2.41
C GLY A 351 -23.64 -41.19 -1.05
N SER A 352 -23.42 -40.28 -0.10
CA SER A 352 -22.99 -40.69 1.25
C SER A 352 -23.53 -39.75 2.33
N THR A 353 -24.03 -40.35 3.41
CA THR A 353 -24.23 -39.76 4.74
C THR A 353 -22.97 -39.02 5.20
N GLY A 354 -22.78 -37.77 4.79
CA GLY A 354 -21.58 -36.98 5.06
C GLY A 354 -21.33 -36.79 6.56
N THR A 355 -20.31 -37.47 7.10
CA THR A 355 -19.97 -37.45 8.52
C THR A 355 -19.16 -36.22 8.94
N ASN A 356 -18.66 -35.43 7.98
CA ASN A 356 -17.71 -34.35 8.23
C ASN A 356 -18.23 -32.99 7.70
N VAL A 357 -17.67 -31.92 8.25
CA VAL A 357 -17.88 -30.52 7.84
C VAL A 357 -16.53 -29.93 7.47
N GLY A 358 -16.47 -29.24 6.32
CA GLY A 358 -15.30 -28.47 5.92
C GLY A 358 -15.35 -27.08 6.56
N ILE A 359 -14.21 -26.61 7.08
CA ILE A 359 -14.07 -25.27 7.65
C ILE A 359 -12.89 -24.59 6.98
N TRP A 360 -13.18 -23.60 6.14
CA TRP A 360 -12.16 -22.71 5.61
C TRP A 360 -11.76 -21.68 6.66
N ALA A 361 -10.46 -21.43 6.81
CA ALA A 361 -9.89 -20.51 7.77
C ALA A 361 -8.88 -19.57 7.09
N ALA A 362 -9.06 -18.28 7.32
CA ALA A 362 -8.15 -17.22 6.88
C ALA A 362 -7.33 -16.70 8.06
N THR A 363 -6.08 -16.32 7.81
CA THR A 363 -5.14 -15.83 8.82
C THR A 363 -4.35 -14.63 8.27
N PRO A 364 -3.46 -13.99 9.06
CA PRO A 364 -2.51 -13.01 8.53
C PRO A 364 -1.53 -13.54 7.48
N SER A 365 -1.44 -14.86 7.31
CA SER A 365 -0.73 -15.49 6.19
C SER A 365 -1.58 -15.40 4.91
N SER A 366 -0.92 -15.37 3.76
CA SER A 366 -1.58 -15.37 2.44
C SER A 366 -2.17 -16.73 2.06
N ASN A 367 -1.86 -17.80 2.79
CA ASN A 367 -2.50 -19.10 2.64
C ASN A 367 -3.92 -19.10 3.24
N VAL A 368 -4.82 -19.85 2.61
CA VAL A 368 -6.16 -20.16 3.16
C VAL A 368 -6.30 -21.66 3.31
N ASN A 369 -6.66 -22.13 4.49
CA ASN A 369 -6.66 -23.55 4.84
C ASN A 369 -8.09 -24.08 5.01
N LYS A 370 -8.37 -25.29 4.51
CA LYS A 370 -9.60 -26.05 4.78
C LYS A 370 -9.30 -27.14 5.81
N TRP A 371 -10.06 -27.15 6.89
CA TRP A 371 -10.01 -28.16 7.94
C TRP A 371 -11.24 -29.06 7.81
N LEU A 372 -11.04 -30.37 7.69
CA LEU A 372 -12.13 -31.35 7.64
C LEU A 372 -12.34 -31.92 9.03
N VAL A 373 -13.52 -31.71 9.63
CA VAL A 373 -13.80 -32.13 11.01
C VAL A 373 -15.08 -32.97 11.08
N PRO A 374 -15.23 -33.91 12.02
CA PRO A 374 -16.49 -34.63 12.21
C PRO A 374 -17.64 -33.67 12.52
N ARG A 375 -18.84 -33.94 11.98
CA ARG A 375 -20.03 -33.09 12.11
C ARG A 375 -20.58 -33.04 13.53
N GLU A 376 -20.48 -34.15 14.25
CA GLU A 376 -20.85 -34.27 15.66
C GLU A 376 -19.61 -34.38 16.54
N ALA A 377 -19.74 -33.98 17.81
CA ALA A 377 -18.69 -34.20 18.79
C ALA A 377 -18.58 -35.68 19.11
N ALA A 378 -17.36 -36.19 19.23
CA ALA A 378 -17.15 -37.53 19.76
C ALA A 378 -17.72 -37.60 21.19
N ALA A 379 -18.26 -38.77 21.58
CA ALA A 379 -18.67 -39.01 22.96
C ALA A 379 -17.51 -38.63 23.91
N PRO A 380 -17.80 -38.00 25.06
CA PRO A 380 -16.74 -37.57 25.96
C PRO A 380 -15.93 -38.79 26.41
N ASP A 381 -14.67 -38.87 25.97
CA ASP A 381 -13.72 -39.84 26.52
C ASP A 381 -13.67 -39.66 28.04
N GLY A 382 -13.57 -40.75 28.80
CA GLY A 382 -13.53 -40.74 30.28
C GLY A 382 -12.43 -39.87 30.90
N ASP A 383 -11.49 -39.37 30.07
CA ASP A 383 -10.36 -38.52 30.43
C ASP A 383 -10.56 -37.01 30.12
N GLY A 384 -11.65 -36.60 29.45
CA GLY A 384 -12.01 -35.18 29.22
C GLY A 384 -11.03 -34.35 28.39
N ARG A 385 -10.14 -34.99 27.60
CA ARG A 385 -9.02 -34.31 26.90
C ARG A 385 -9.39 -33.57 25.60
N ARG A 386 -10.54 -33.88 24.99
CA ARG A 386 -11.02 -33.29 23.72
C ARG A 386 -12.15 -32.28 23.90
N SER A 387 -13.13 -32.64 24.74
CA SER A 387 -14.32 -31.85 25.03
C SER A 387 -14.33 -31.42 26.49
N PHE A 388 -14.63 -30.15 26.77
CA PHE A 388 -14.69 -29.66 28.14
C PHE A 388 -15.98 -28.87 28.41
N SER A 389 -16.52 -29.00 29.62
CA SER A 389 -17.68 -28.22 30.05
C SER A 389 -17.28 -26.78 30.35
N VAL A 390 -18.00 -25.81 29.78
CA VAL A 390 -17.84 -24.40 30.12
C VAL A 390 -18.54 -24.15 31.46
N ALA A 391 -17.84 -24.39 32.57
CA ALA A 391 -18.39 -24.32 33.92
C ALA A 391 -19.02 -22.94 34.25
N ARG A 392 -20.19 -22.94 34.90
CA ARG A 392 -20.84 -21.73 35.44
C ARG A 392 -20.01 -21.18 36.60
N ARG A 393 -19.53 -19.92 36.47
CA ARG A 393 -18.98 -19.03 37.51
C ARG A 393 -18.37 -19.71 38.75
N SER A 394 -17.04 -19.69 38.88
CA SER A 394 -16.40 -19.53 40.20
C SER A 394 -16.12 -18.03 40.42
N GLN A 395 -17.01 -17.36 41.15
CA GLN A 395 -16.66 -16.12 41.85
C GLN A 395 -15.80 -16.51 43.04
N GLY A 396 -14.48 -16.44 42.89
CA GLY A 396 -13.53 -16.65 43.98
C GLY A 396 -12.20 -16.00 43.61
N PRO A 397 -11.70 -15.02 44.38
CA PRO A 397 -10.37 -14.49 44.15
C PRO A 397 -9.36 -15.54 44.66
N LEU A 398 -8.28 -15.77 43.91
CA LEU A 398 -7.06 -16.51 44.31
C LEU A 398 -6.89 -17.99 43.90
N GLY A 399 -7.55 -18.49 42.83
CA GLY A 399 -7.37 -19.89 42.38
C GLY A 399 -7.09 -20.21 40.90
N SER A 400 -7.08 -19.24 39.97
CA SER A 400 -7.40 -19.58 38.55
C SER A 400 -6.44 -19.04 37.46
N ALA A 401 -5.14 -18.94 37.71
CA ALA A 401 -4.16 -18.77 36.61
C ALA A 401 -3.48 -20.10 36.26
N ARG A 402 -2.79 -20.71 37.23
CA ARG A 402 -2.07 -21.99 37.04
C ARG A 402 -2.98 -23.16 36.67
N HIS A 403 -4.19 -23.24 37.24
CA HIS A 403 -5.14 -24.31 36.91
C HIS A 403 -5.73 -24.16 35.50
N ARG A 404 -5.94 -22.92 35.03
CA ARG A 404 -6.41 -22.61 33.66
C ARG A 404 -5.34 -22.93 32.62
N GLN A 405 -4.09 -22.53 32.88
CA GLN A 405 -2.93 -22.82 32.05
C GLN A 405 -2.67 -24.33 31.91
N SER A 406 -2.90 -25.10 32.99
CA SER A 406 -2.76 -26.56 33.00
C SER A 406 -3.86 -27.29 32.20
N LEU A 407 -5.07 -26.72 32.09
CA LEU A 407 -6.21 -27.27 31.33
C LEU A 407 -6.15 -26.90 29.84
N GLU A 408 -5.53 -25.76 29.50
CA GLU A 408 -5.27 -25.33 28.12
C GLU A 408 -4.06 -26.07 27.52
N ALA A 409 -3.03 -26.39 28.31
CA ALA A 409 -1.81 -27.06 27.87
C ALA A 409 -1.98 -28.55 27.48
N ASN A 410 -3.11 -29.19 27.81
CA ASN A 410 -3.34 -30.62 27.58
C ASN A 410 -4.40 -30.92 26.51
N ARG A 411 -4.88 -29.91 25.77
CA ARG A 411 -5.91 -30.07 24.74
C ARG A 411 -5.29 -30.56 23.45
N GLN A 412 -5.82 -31.66 22.91
CA GLN A 412 -5.42 -32.13 21.58
C GLN A 412 -6.48 -31.75 20.56
N PRO A 413 -6.09 -31.12 19.43
CA PRO A 413 -7.04 -30.80 18.39
C PRO A 413 -7.52 -32.08 17.70
N VAL A 414 -8.76 -32.06 17.19
CA VAL A 414 -9.34 -33.14 16.39
C VAL A 414 -8.51 -33.38 15.13
N THR A 415 -8.05 -32.31 14.47
CA THR A 415 -7.18 -32.39 13.30
C THR A 415 -5.90 -31.58 13.50
N ARG A 416 -4.79 -32.09 12.97
CA ARG A 416 -3.45 -31.48 13.12
C ARG A 416 -2.93 -30.82 11.86
N HIS A 417 -3.47 -31.19 10.70
CA HIS A 417 -3.07 -30.67 9.41
C HIS A 417 -4.32 -30.28 8.60
N PRO A 418 -4.24 -29.20 7.80
CA PRO A 418 -5.32 -28.85 6.89
C PRO A 418 -5.48 -29.96 5.84
N ALA A 419 -6.72 -30.18 5.42
CA ALA A 419 -7.06 -31.12 4.36
C ALA A 419 -6.71 -30.55 2.97
N VAL A 420 -6.92 -29.25 2.78
CA VAL A 420 -6.63 -28.52 1.55
C VAL A 420 -6.06 -27.16 1.92
N THR A 421 -5.09 -26.65 1.15
CA THR A 421 -4.54 -25.31 1.32
C THR A 421 -4.52 -24.59 -0.03
N ILE A 422 -5.12 -23.40 -0.09
CA ILE A 422 -4.93 -22.45 -1.19
C ILE A 422 -3.59 -21.75 -0.93
N PRO A 423 -2.57 -21.92 -1.79
CA PRO A 423 -1.25 -21.37 -1.56
C PRO A 423 -1.22 -19.86 -1.81
N GLY A 424 -0.55 -19.14 -0.91
CA GLY A 424 -0.21 -17.74 -1.03
C GLY A 424 1.30 -17.52 -1.19
N VAL A 425 1.66 -16.32 -1.65
CA VAL A 425 3.04 -15.83 -1.72
C VAL A 425 3.39 -15.16 -0.39
N PRO A 426 4.58 -15.39 0.18
CA PRO A 426 5.04 -14.66 1.36
C PRO A 426 5.12 -13.15 1.09
N GLY A 427 4.28 -12.38 1.77
CA GLY A 427 4.29 -10.92 1.63
C GLY A 427 5.55 -10.28 2.16
N ILE A 428 5.97 -9.17 1.54
CA ILE A 428 7.04 -8.31 2.03
C ILE A 428 6.58 -7.62 3.32
N ILE A 429 7.33 -7.82 4.41
CA ILE A 429 7.01 -7.26 5.74
C ILE A 429 7.96 -6.15 6.19
N ALA A 430 9.17 -6.09 5.63
CA ALA A 430 10.13 -5.01 5.89
C ALA A 430 10.86 -4.58 4.62
N HIS A 431 11.34 -3.35 4.59
CA HIS A 431 12.13 -2.81 3.49
C HIS A 431 13.11 -1.74 3.97
N GLU A 432 14.23 -1.58 3.25
CA GLU A 432 15.28 -0.61 3.52
C GLU A 432 15.78 -0.02 2.20
N VAL A 433 15.72 1.30 2.05
CA VAL A 433 16.19 2.00 0.83
C VAL A 433 17.68 2.28 0.94
N LEU A 434 18.47 1.83 -0.04
CA LEU A 434 19.93 1.99 -0.03
C LEU A 434 20.36 3.44 -0.33
N THR A 435 21.65 3.73 -0.12
CA THR A 435 22.23 5.09 -0.22
C THR A 435 22.24 5.65 -1.63
N ASP A 436 22.23 4.78 -2.64
CA ASP A 436 22.10 5.13 -4.06
C ASP A 436 20.69 5.62 -4.44
N ARG A 437 19.69 5.44 -3.55
CA ARG A 437 18.29 5.75 -3.79
C ARG A 437 17.77 5.13 -5.09
N ARG A 438 18.22 3.94 -5.45
CA ARG A 438 17.71 3.16 -6.57
C ARG A 438 17.37 1.75 -6.13
N HIS A 439 18.22 1.16 -5.30
CA HIS A 439 18.00 -0.17 -4.80
C HIS A 439 17.28 -0.19 -3.45
N VAL A 440 16.42 -1.19 -3.28
CA VAL A 440 15.66 -1.42 -2.04
C VAL A 440 15.87 -2.86 -1.60
N LEU A 441 16.36 -3.05 -0.37
CA LEU A 441 16.34 -4.35 0.27
C LEU A 441 14.94 -4.61 0.82
N THR A 442 14.44 -5.82 0.65
CA THR A 442 13.12 -6.24 1.16
C THR A 442 13.28 -7.53 1.94
N GLN A 443 12.45 -7.73 2.95
CA GLN A 443 12.36 -8.99 3.69
C GLN A 443 10.91 -9.51 3.66
N ASP A 444 10.73 -10.76 3.27
CA ASP A 444 9.43 -11.43 3.24
C ASP A 444 9.03 -12.00 4.61
N ALA A 445 7.78 -12.46 4.73
CA ALA A 445 7.24 -13.07 5.95
C ALA A 445 7.95 -14.39 6.37
N ARG A 446 8.74 -15.00 5.48
CA ARG A 446 9.57 -16.18 5.77
C ARG A 446 11.01 -15.82 6.16
N GLY A 447 11.34 -14.52 6.17
CA GLY A 447 12.65 -13.98 6.51
C GLY A 447 13.64 -13.95 5.34
N HIS A 448 13.23 -14.22 4.09
CA HIS A 448 14.11 -14.09 2.93
C HIS A 448 14.32 -12.64 2.56
N VAL A 449 15.56 -12.26 2.28
CA VAL A 449 15.94 -10.92 1.84
C VAL A 449 16.24 -10.91 0.34
N ALA A 450 15.71 -9.91 -0.36
CA ALA A 450 15.96 -9.68 -1.78
C ALA A 450 16.31 -8.22 -2.04
N LEU A 451 17.22 -7.99 -3.00
CA LEU A 451 17.55 -6.67 -3.53
C LEU A 451 16.66 -6.36 -4.73
N TRP A 452 15.99 -5.23 -4.70
CA TRP A 452 15.15 -4.72 -5.79
C TRP A 452 15.84 -3.56 -6.49
N ASP A 453 15.70 -3.48 -7.81
CA ASP A 453 15.97 -2.26 -8.56
C ASP A 453 14.65 -1.57 -8.87
N VAL A 454 14.46 -0.37 -8.31
CA VAL A 454 13.22 0.40 -8.45
C VAL A 454 12.98 0.85 -9.88
N LEU A 455 14.04 1.14 -10.64
CA LEU A 455 13.87 1.52 -12.06
C LEU A 455 13.42 0.31 -12.89
N ALA A 456 13.92 -0.88 -12.54
CA ALA A 456 13.54 -2.13 -13.20
C ALA A 456 12.22 -2.73 -12.67
N GLY A 457 11.71 -2.24 -11.54
CA GLY A 457 10.47 -2.70 -10.92
C GLY A 457 10.47 -4.16 -10.48
N ALA A 458 11.65 -4.74 -10.19
CA ALA A 458 11.77 -6.17 -9.91
C ALA A 458 12.96 -6.49 -8.98
N PRO A 459 12.95 -7.68 -8.33
CA PRO A 459 14.11 -8.18 -7.63
C PRO A 459 15.25 -8.48 -8.63
N VAL A 460 16.46 -8.00 -8.31
CA VAL A 460 17.69 -8.25 -9.07
C VAL A 460 18.55 -9.35 -8.44
N VAL A 461 18.52 -9.50 -7.12
CA VAL A 461 19.29 -10.50 -6.37
C VAL A 461 18.45 -11.06 -5.23
N GLN A 462 18.48 -12.38 -5.03
CA GLN A 462 17.89 -13.04 -3.86
C GLN A 462 19.01 -13.53 -2.93
N TYR A 463 19.00 -13.07 -1.67
CA TYR A 463 20.00 -13.45 -0.66
C TYR A 463 19.56 -14.60 0.24
N GLY A 464 18.28 -15.00 0.19
CA GLY A 464 17.74 -16.03 1.07
C GLY A 464 17.57 -15.52 2.51
N LYS A 465 17.56 -16.42 3.49
CA LYS A 465 17.32 -16.08 4.91
C LYS A 465 18.56 -15.45 5.53
N VAL A 466 18.62 -14.13 5.52
CA VAL A 466 19.68 -13.32 6.13
C VAL A 466 19.08 -12.17 6.93
N ASP A 467 19.85 -11.62 7.87
CA ASP A 467 19.43 -10.42 8.59
C ASP A 467 19.43 -9.19 7.67
N LEU A 468 18.29 -8.50 7.59
CA LEU A 468 18.07 -7.38 6.68
C LEU A 468 19.04 -6.23 6.97
N GLU A 469 19.24 -5.92 8.24
CA GLU A 469 20.05 -4.79 8.69
C GLU A 469 21.55 -5.08 8.51
N ALA A 470 21.99 -6.31 8.78
CA ALA A 470 23.36 -6.75 8.47
C ALA A 470 23.65 -6.66 6.97
N LYS A 471 22.72 -7.13 6.12
CA LYS A 471 22.88 -7.04 4.66
C LYS A 471 22.87 -5.59 4.17
N ARG A 472 22.08 -4.71 4.78
CA ARG A 472 22.10 -3.26 4.51
C ARG A 472 23.46 -2.63 4.80
N ARG A 473 24.13 -3.05 5.88
CA ARG A 473 25.48 -2.58 6.23
C ARG A 473 26.55 -3.13 5.29
N GLU A 474 26.41 -4.39 4.87
CA GLU A 474 27.31 -5.03 3.90
C GLU A 474 27.28 -4.33 2.53
N LEU A 475 26.09 -3.97 2.05
CA LEU A 475 25.89 -3.27 0.76
C LEU A 475 26.03 -1.75 0.86
N TRP A 476 26.55 -1.23 1.98
CA TRP A 476 26.66 0.21 2.17
C TRP A 476 27.75 0.81 1.28
N GLU A 477 27.38 1.81 0.50
CA GLU A 477 28.32 2.61 -0.30
C GLU A 477 28.25 4.10 0.09
N PRO A 478 29.38 4.85 0.07
CA PRO A 478 29.45 6.27 0.37
C PRO A 478 28.87 7.15 -0.76
N ARG A 479 27.67 6.81 -1.23
CA ARG A 479 26.95 7.47 -2.31
C ARG A 479 25.85 8.38 -1.78
N SER A 480 25.68 9.55 -2.39
CA SER A 480 24.69 10.55 -1.96
C SER A 480 23.80 10.99 -3.13
N VAL A 481 22.66 10.31 -3.25
CA VAL A 481 21.56 10.69 -4.14
C VAL A 481 20.44 11.33 -3.33
N ALA A 482 19.77 12.34 -3.91
CA ALA A 482 18.66 13.02 -3.24
C ALA A 482 17.45 12.08 -3.10
N PRO A 483 16.67 12.18 -2.00
CA PRO A 483 15.43 11.42 -1.86
C PRO A 483 14.45 11.81 -2.97
N TRP A 484 13.95 10.83 -3.72
CA TRP A 484 12.97 11.07 -4.79
C TRP A 484 11.72 10.18 -4.73
N PHE A 485 11.75 9.12 -3.94
CA PHE A 485 10.56 8.33 -3.61
C PHE A 485 10.56 7.96 -2.12
N SER A 486 9.39 7.56 -1.64
CA SER A 486 9.23 6.78 -0.42
C SER A 486 8.79 5.38 -0.79
N ALA A 487 9.32 4.35 -0.11
CA ALA A 487 8.90 2.98 -0.29
C ALA A 487 7.84 2.61 0.77
N ASP A 488 6.96 1.68 0.42
CA ASP A 488 6.05 1.03 1.35
C ASP A 488 5.82 -0.43 0.94
N ASN A 489 5.36 -1.24 1.89
CA ASN A 489 5.12 -2.67 1.71
C ASN A 489 3.75 -3.11 2.25
N ARG A 490 2.83 -2.15 2.39
CA ARG A 490 1.56 -2.36 3.11
C ARG A 490 0.66 -3.41 2.47
N LEU A 491 0.77 -3.59 1.16
CA LEU A 491 0.00 -4.56 0.38
C LEU A 491 0.72 -5.91 0.24
N GLY A 492 1.78 -6.17 1.03
CA GLY A 492 2.59 -7.38 0.91
C GLY A 492 3.54 -7.39 -0.31
N CYS A 493 3.62 -6.29 -1.04
CA CYS A 493 4.48 -6.09 -2.20
C CYS A 493 5.19 -4.72 -2.12
N LEU A 494 6.30 -4.57 -2.83
CA LEU A 494 7.05 -3.31 -2.83
C LEU A 494 6.28 -2.27 -3.64
N SER A 495 5.96 -1.16 -2.99
CA SER A 495 5.37 0.01 -3.60
C SER A 495 6.28 1.21 -3.42
N ILE A 496 6.31 2.10 -4.41
CA ILE A 496 7.01 3.37 -4.33
C ILE A 496 6.01 4.51 -4.51
N SER A 497 6.25 5.63 -3.83
CA SER A 497 5.41 6.81 -3.87
C SER A 497 6.22 8.03 -4.27
N LEU A 498 5.74 8.73 -5.31
CA LEU A 498 6.32 9.91 -5.92
C LEU A 498 5.48 11.14 -5.58
N GLU A 499 6.12 12.18 -5.05
CA GLU A 499 5.48 13.45 -4.68
C GLU A 499 6.40 14.63 -5.07
N PRO A 500 5.89 15.63 -5.80
CA PRO A 500 6.67 16.83 -6.11
C PRO A 500 6.94 17.70 -4.88
N PRO A 501 8.04 18.50 -4.87
CA PRO A 501 9.09 18.53 -5.89
C PRO A 501 10.09 17.36 -5.78
N GLY A 502 9.97 16.51 -4.75
CA GLY A 502 10.93 15.45 -4.44
C GLY A 502 11.06 14.39 -5.52
N ALA A 503 9.95 14.01 -6.18
CA ALA A 503 9.88 13.02 -7.27
C ALA A 503 11.00 13.18 -8.32
N PHE A 504 11.45 14.41 -8.51
CA PHE A 504 12.36 14.82 -9.56
C PHE A 504 13.74 15.21 -9.07
N ALA A 505 14.07 14.97 -7.80
CA ALA A 505 15.33 15.40 -7.21
C ALA A 505 16.55 14.54 -7.61
N ALA A 506 16.33 13.31 -8.07
CA ALA A 506 17.40 12.38 -8.42
C ALA A 506 17.68 12.39 -9.93
N GLU A 507 18.92 12.73 -10.26
CA GLU A 507 19.47 12.67 -11.62
C GLU A 507 20.74 11.82 -11.62
N GLU A 508 21.05 11.25 -12.78
CA GLU A 508 22.28 10.52 -13.02
C GLU A 508 22.71 10.65 -14.49
N TYR A 509 23.98 10.39 -14.78
CA TYR A 509 24.45 10.31 -16.17
C TYR A 509 24.00 8.99 -16.80
N ALA A 510 23.57 9.04 -18.06
CA ALA A 510 23.12 7.85 -18.80
C ALA A 510 24.20 6.75 -18.87
N SER A 511 25.47 7.15 -18.92
CA SER A 511 26.62 6.23 -18.93
C SER A 511 26.73 5.38 -17.66
N ALA A 512 26.29 5.89 -16.51
CA ALA A 512 26.28 5.14 -15.25
C ALA A 512 25.14 4.10 -15.17
N LEU A 513 24.15 4.21 -16.07
CA LEU A 513 23.05 3.24 -16.21
C LEU A 513 23.32 2.23 -17.34
N GLU A 514 24.54 2.22 -17.90
CA GLU A 514 24.97 1.34 -19.00
C GLU A 514 24.16 1.51 -20.30
N TYR A 515 23.63 2.71 -20.56
CA TYR A 515 23.00 3.02 -21.85
C TYR A 515 24.06 3.09 -22.96
N ALA A 516 23.98 2.18 -23.93
CA ALA A 516 24.85 2.20 -25.11
C ALA A 516 24.45 3.31 -26.09
N GLY A 517 25.45 3.99 -26.68
CA GLY A 517 25.26 4.95 -27.78
C GLY A 517 24.78 6.34 -27.38
N VAL A 518 24.80 6.68 -26.09
CA VAL A 518 24.38 7.99 -25.56
C VAL A 518 25.62 8.82 -25.21
N ALA A 519 25.55 10.14 -25.40
CA ALA A 519 26.62 11.06 -25.00
C ALA A 519 26.91 10.99 -23.48
N ASP A 520 28.19 11.07 -23.09
CA ASP A 520 28.69 10.91 -21.71
C ASP A 520 28.19 11.98 -20.71
N ASP A 521 27.59 13.05 -21.21
CA ASP A 521 27.02 14.16 -20.44
C ASP A 521 25.49 14.16 -20.39
N CYS A 522 24.85 13.23 -21.09
CA CYS A 522 23.40 13.05 -21.07
C CYS A 522 22.92 12.70 -19.66
N LYS A 523 21.93 13.44 -19.16
CA LYS A 523 21.36 13.26 -17.83
C LYS A 523 19.99 12.60 -17.91
N VAL A 524 19.73 11.72 -16.97
CA VAL A 524 18.46 11.01 -16.84
C VAL A 524 17.89 11.28 -15.45
N ASN A 525 16.58 11.47 -15.36
CA ASN A 525 15.87 11.70 -14.11
C ASN A 525 15.06 10.45 -13.72
N TYR A 526 15.30 9.92 -12.53
CA TYR A 526 14.70 8.66 -12.08
C TYR A 526 13.17 8.72 -11.97
N GLY A 527 12.64 9.79 -11.39
CA GLY A 527 11.18 9.96 -11.27
C GLY A 527 10.50 10.06 -12.63
N LYS A 528 11.10 10.81 -13.55
CA LYS A 528 10.62 10.91 -14.93
C LYS A 528 10.56 9.53 -15.61
N MET A 529 11.64 8.75 -15.55
CA MET A 529 11.68 7.41 -16.16
C MET A 529 10.57 6.50 -15.63
N VAL A 530 10.38 6.46 -14.30
CA VAL A 530 9.37 5.60 -13.68
C VAL A 530 7.96 6.02 -14.11
N LEU A 531 7.66 7.31 -14.17
CA LEU A 531 6.35 7.81 -14.61
C LEU A 531 6.11 7.51 -16.08
N GLU A 532 7.10 7.74 -16.92
CA GLU A 532 7.01 7.42 -18.35
C GLU A 532 6.74 5.93 -18.57
N CYS A 533 7.36 5.03 -17.78
CA CYS A 533 7.10 3.60 -17.83
C CYS A 533 5.72 3.22 -17.28
N ALA A 534 5.35 3.72 -16.09
CA ALA A 534 4.08 3.38 -15.43
C ALA A 534 2.85 3.86 -16.20
N PHE A 535 2.96 4.95 -16.95
CA PHE A 535 1.87 5.52 -17.75
C PHE A 535 2.07 5.34 -19.26
N ALA A 536 2.95 4.42 -19.66
CA ALA A 536 3.31 4.24 -21.04
C ALA A 536 2.10 3.80 -21.89
N MET A 537 1.27 2.86 -21.38
CA MET A 537 0.06 2.38 -22.07
C MET A 537 -0.97 3.48 -22.25
N TRP A 538 -1.15 4.32 -21.21
CA TRP A 538 -2.03 5.48 -21.25
C TRP A 538 -1.61 6.45 -22.36
N ARG A 539 -0.31 6.82 -22.40
CA ARG A 539 0.25 7.69 -23.45
C ARG A 539 0.02 7.11 -24.85
N HIS A 540 0.28 5.81 -25.02
CA HIS A 540 0.15 5.14 -26.31
C HIS A 540 -1.31 5.12 -26.80
N ARG A 541 -2.26 4.71 -25.95
CA ARG A 541 -3.69 4.62 -26.31
C ARG A 541 -4.33 6.00 -26.52
N LEU A 542 -3.93 7.01 -25.74
CA LEU A 542 -4.35 8.39 -25.96
C LEU A 542 -3.88 8.91 -27.34
N ALA A 543 -2.62 8.65 -27.72
CA ALA A 543 -2.11 9.03 -29.03
C ALA A 543 -2.86 8.33 -30.17
N GLN A 544 -3.19 7.05 -30.02
CA GLN A 544 -4.01 6.30 -30.97
C GLN A 544 -5.41 6.92 -31.13
N SER A 545 -6.08 7.23 -30.02
CA SER A 545 -7.41 7.86 -30.02
C SER A 545 -7.40 9.21 -30.77
N LEU A 546 -6.40 10.05 -30.52
CA LEU A 546 -6.25 11.35 -31.18
C LEU A 546 -5.94 11.21 -32.69
N SER A 547 -5.15 10.20 -33.07
CA SER A 547 -4.83 9.92 -34.49
C SER A 547 -6.02 9.32 -35.26
N GLY A 548 -6.81 8.45 -34.62
CA GLY A 548 -8.03 7.87 -35.20
C GLY A 548 -9.14 8.90 -35.38
N ALA A 549 -9.25 9.88 -34.48
CA ALA A 549 -10.18 11.00 -34.62
C ALA A 549 -9.82 11.92 -35.80
N ALA A 550 -8.54 12.07 -36.14
CA ALA A 550 -8.09 12.85 -37.29
C ALA A 550 -8.33 12.15 -38.64
N ALA A 551 -8.40 10.82 -38.68
CA ALA A 551 -8.67 10.05 -39.89
C ALA A 551 -10.17 9.97 -40.26
N GLY A 552 -11.08 10.33 -39.36
CA GLY A 552 -12.53 10.31 -39.58
C GLY A 552 -13.15 11.59 -40.14
N GLY A 553 -12.35 12.63 -40.39
CA GLY A 553 -12.83 13.94 -40.84
C GLY A 553 -12.00 14.50 -42.00
N GLY A 554 -12.48 14.31 -43.23
CA GLY A 554 -12.05 15.07 -44.40
C GLY A 554 -11.19 14.29 -45.38
N GLY A 555 -11.80 13.89 -46.50
CA GLY A 555 -11.09 13.41 -47.67
C GLY A 555 -10.38 14.53 -48.43
N GLY A 556 -9.33 14.15 -49.16
CA GLY A 556 -8.83 14.82 -50.35
C GLY A 556 -7.76 15.89 -50.15
N GLY A 557 -6.52 15.58 -50.58
CA GLY A 557 -5.52 16.60 -50.92
C GLY A 557 -4.09 16.17 -50.66
N GLY A 558 -3.44 15.57 -51.66
CA GLY A 558 -2.00 15.30 -51.63
C GLY A 558 -1.14 16.56 -51.79
N GLY A 559 0.09 16.51 -51.30
CA GLY A 559 1.14 17.50 -51.55
C GLY A 559 2.25 17.39 -50.51
N GLY A 560 3.39 16.82 -50.91
CA GLY A 560 4.60 16.80 -50.08
C GLY A 560 5.32 18.16 -50.09
N ALA A 561 6.05 18.45 -49.01
CA ALA A 561 7.30 19.21 -49.01
C ALA A 561 7.88 19.27 -47.57
N ASP A 562 9.19 19.06 -47.51
CA ASP A 562 10.08 19.27 -46.36
C ASP A 562 9.99 20.70 -45.78
N GLY A 563 10.34 20.84 -44.49
CA GLY A 563 10.59 22.15 -43.89
C GLY A 563 10.81 22.11 -42.38
N HIS A 564 12.04 22.41 -41.98
CA HIS A 564 12.57 22.50 -40.61
C HIS A 564 11.70 23.26 -39.60
N GLY A 565 11.71 22.80 -38.34
CA GLY A 565 11.25 23.59 -37.19
C GLY A 565 11.49 22.93 -35.83
N GLY A 566 12.51 23.41 -35.11
CA GLY A 566 12.56 23.40 -33.64
C GLY A 566 13.50 22.40 -32.97
N GLU A 567 14.79 22.73 -32.86
CA GLU A 567 15.65 22.22 -31.79
C GLU A 567 15.07 22.66 -30.44
N GLY A 568 14.50 21.71 -29.71
CA GLY A 568 13.93 21.92 -28.40
C GLY A 568 13.69 20.59 -27.71
N ASP A 569 14.76 20.01 -27.16
CA ASP A 569 14.76 19.07 -26.02
C ASP A 569 13.69 17.97 -26.03
N ALA A 570 13.43 17.40 -27.21
CA ALA A 570 12.67 16.16 -27.31
C ALA A 570 13.48 15.05 -26.63
N CYS A 571 12.87 14.32 -25.69
CA CYS A 571 13.53 13.16 -25.09
C CYS A 571 14.03 12.23 -26.21
N PRO A 572 15.32 11.81 -26.22
CA PRO A 572 15.89 11.02 -27.31
C PRO A 572 15.30 9.62 -27.46
N PHE A 573 14.28 9.25 -26.67
CA PHE A 573 13.85 7.87 -26.50
C PHE A 573 12.35 7.62 -26.72
N PRO A 574 11.78 7.96 -27.90
CA PRO A 574 10.43 7.53 -28.26
C PRO A 574 10.29 6.00 -28.33
N GLU A 575 11.40 5.29 -28.58
CA GLU A 575 11.44 3.82 -28.74
C GLU A 575 11.67 3.04 -27.43
N MET A 576 11.82 3.69 -26.28
CA MET A 576 12.04 3.01 -24.98
C MET A 576 10.75 2.47 -24.33
N TRP A 577 9.89 1.81 -25.11
CA TRP A 577 8.99 0.79 -24.53
C TRP A 577 9.86 -0.37 -23.95
N PRO A 578 9.50 -1.03 -22.83
CA PRO A 578 10.33 -1.10 -21.66
C PRO A 578 11.27 -2.31 -21.72
N LYS A 579 12.53 -2.12 -22.12
CA LYS A 579 13.54 -3.18 -21.89
C LYS A 579 13.56 -3.67 -20.44
N PHE A 580 13.27 -2.76 -19.49
CA PHE A 580 13.27 -3.07 -18.07
C PHE A 580 12.05 -3.89 -17.58
N TRP A 581 10.87 -3.70 -18.16
CA TRP A 581 9.61 -4.27 -17.64
C TRP A 581 8.97 -5.30 -18.59
N GLN A 582 9.56 -5.54 -19.77
CA GLN A 582 9.11 -6.61 -20.69
C GLN A 582 9.21 -7.99 -20.04
N GLY A 583 8.17 -8.81 -20.22
CA GLY A 583 8.11 -10.18 -19.70
C GLY A 583 7.92 -10.30 -18.18
N ARG A 584 7.48 -9.23 -17.52
CA ARG A 584 7.25 -9.18 -16.06
C ARG A 584 5.79 -8.85 -15.74
N ALA A 585 5.40 -9.12 -14.49
CA ALA A 585 4.09 -8.73 -13.96
C ALA A 585 3.92 -7.20 -14.08
N LEU A 586 2.81 -6.77 -14.67
CA LEU A 586 2.57 -5.36 -14.92
C LEU A 586 2.26 -4.65 -13.60
N PRO A 587 2.87 -3.50 -13.30
CA PRO A 587 2.63 -2.81 -12.04
C PRO A 587 1.23 -2.21 -11.99
N ALA A 588 0.75 -2.00 -10.76
CA ALA A 588 -0.45 -1.20 -10.53
C ALA A 588 -0.08 0.22 -10.17
N VAL A 589 -0.84 1.19 -10.66
CA VAL A 589 -0.72 2.60 -10.32
C VAL A 589 -1.84 2.97 -9.34
N MET A 590 -1.48 3.71 -8.30
CA MET A 590 -2.42 4.25 -7.31
C MET A 590 -2.29 5.76 -7.21
N CYS A 591 -3.41 6.46 -7.20
CA CYS A 591 -3.48 7.89 -6.99
C CYS A 591 -4.79 8.26 -6.30
N SER A 592 -4.91 9.51 -5.87
CA SER A 592 -6.20 10.09 -5.49
C SER A 592 -6.78 10.95 -6.62
N ARG A 593 -8.10 10.97 -6.71
CA ARG A 593 -8.86 11.98 -7.46
C ARG A 593 -8.80 13.34 -6.75
N HIS A 594 -9.29 14.39 -7.40
CA HIS A 594 -9.35 15.73 -6.82
C HIS A 594 -10.25 15.81 -5.58
N ASP A 595 -11.26 14.94 -5.48
CA ASP A 595 -12.13 14.79 -4.30
C ASP A 595 -11.49 14.00 -3.14
N GLY A 596 -10.25 13.53 -3.31
CA GLY A 596 -9.52 12.72 -2.33
C GLY A 596 -9.76 11.21 -2.45
N GLN A 597 -10.70 10.76 -3.29
CA GLN A 597 -11.00 9.34 -3.47
C GLN A 597 -9.79 8.62 -4.06
N ARG A 598 -9.35 7.54 -3.42
CA ARG A 598 -8.23 6.73 -3.91
C ARG A 598 -8.69 5.71 -4.94
N TRP A 599 -7.88 5.51 -5.96
CA TRP A 599 -8.08 4.48 -6.96
C TRP A 599 -6.78 3.72 -7.21
N ARG A 600 -6.92 2.46 -7.64
CA ARG A 600 -5.85 1.59 -8.12
C ARG A 600 -6.23 1.08 -9.50
N ARG A 601 -5.29 1.09 -10.43
CA ARG A 601 -5.48 0.58 -11.79
C ARG A 601 -4.23 -0.15 -12.26
N LEU A 602 -4.38 -1.26 -12.96
CA LEU A 602 -3.26 -1.93 -13.63
C LEU A 602 -2.78 -1.10 -14.83
N MET A 603 -1.50 -1.18 -15.16
CA MET A 603 -0.90 -0.42 -16.26
C MET A 603 -1.63 -0.65 -17.61
N ASP A 604 -2.12 -1.87 -17.86
CA ASP A 604 -2.84 -2.25 -19.08
C ASP A 604 -4.34 -1.89 -19.06
N ALA A 605 -4.88 -1.49 -17.90
CA ALA A 605 -6.27 -1.07 -17.77
C ALA A 605 -6.49 0.41 -18.11
N PHE A 606 -5.43 1.21 -18.37
CA PHE A 606 -5.57 2.59 -18.85
C PHE A 606 -6.05 2.63 -20.30
N ASP A 607 -7.20 3.22 -20.60
CA ASP A 607 -7.77 3.22 -21.95
C ASP A 607 -7.44 4.48 -22.78
N GLY A 608 -6.86 5.51 -22.15
CA GLY A 608 -6.50 6.78 -22.79
C GLY A 608 -7.57 7.85 -22.64
N THR A 609 -8.75 7.54 -22.08
CA THR A 609 -9.81 8.53 -21.83
C THR A 609 -9.54 9.40 -20.60
N GLU A 610 -8.55 9.03 -19.79
CA GLU A 610 -8.32 9.58 -18.45
C GLU A 610 -7.45 10.85 -18.47
N ALA A 611 -7.52 11.60 -19.56
CA ALA A 611 -6.75 12.83 -19.77
C ALA A 611 -7.22 13.99 -18.87
N GLU A 612 -8.35 13.83 -18.18
CA GLU A 612 -8.88 14.83 -17.26
C GLU A 612 -7.99 15.00 -16.03
N PRO A 613 -7.59 16.25 -15.68
CA PRO A 613 -6.81 16.53 -14.48
C PRO A 613 -7.47 16.06 -13.18
N SER A 614 -8.77 15.79 -13.17
CA SER A 614 -9.47 15.26 -12.00
C SER A 614 -9.00 13.86 -11.61
N GLU A 615 -8.57 13.05 -12.58
CA GLU A 615 -8.10 11.67 -12.36
C GLU A 615 -6.58 11.59 -12.21
N ILE A 616 -5.84 12.10 -13.19
CA ILE A 616 -4.37 12.08 -13.22
C ILE A 616 -3.82 13.45 -12.82
N PRO A 617 -2.84 13.54 -11.90
CA PRO A 617 -2.24 14.81 -11.54
C PRO A 617 -1.60 15.53 -12.73
N THR A 618 -1.78 16.85 -12.80
CA THR A 618 -1.26 17.68 -13.90
C THR A 618 0.25 17.54 -14.06
N TRP A 619 1.00 17.47 -12.95
CA TRP A 619 2.45 17.30 -12.97
C TRP A 619 2.88 15.97 -13.62
N VAL A 620 2.07 14.92 -13.54
CA VAL A 620 2.31 13.65 -14.25
C VAL A 620 2.00 13.80 -15.73
N ALA A 621 0.86 14.40 -16.06
CA ALA A 621 0.48 14.64 -17.44
C ALA A 621 1.51 15.53 -18.17
N ASP A 622 2.06 16.53 -17.49
CA ASP A 622 3.10 17.41 -18.01
C ASP A 622 4.38 16.63 -18.36
N VAL A 623 4.80 15.71 -17.48
CA VAL A 623 5.99 14.89 -17.73
C VAL A 623 5.73 13.84 -18.81
N VAL A 624 4.65 13.07 -18.69
CA VAL A 624 4.38 11.90 -19.54
C VAL A 624 3.90 12.29 -20.94
N LEU A 625 3.03 13.29 -21.06
CA LEU A 625 2.43 13.69 -22.34
C LEU A 625 3.13 14.88 -22.99
N ARG A 626 3.57 15.87 -22.20
CA ARG A 626 4.15 17.11 -22.73
C ARG A 626 5.68 17.10 -22.72
N ASN A 627 6.28 16.02 -22.24
CA ASN A 627 7.72 15.89 -22.08
C ASN A 627 8.32 17.11 -21.34
N ALA A 628 7.62 17.60 -20.31
CA ALA A 628 8.05 18.79 -19.60
C ALA A 628 9.48 18.61 -19.07
N ASN A 629 10.30 19.65 -19.21
CA ASN A 629 11.64 19.65 -18.67
C ASN A 629 11.58 19.70 -17.15
N VAL A 630 12.16 18.66 -16.55
CA VAL A 630 12.19 18.48 -15.11
C VAL A 630 13.61 18.78 -14.65
N THR A 631 13.79 19.88 -13.92
CA THR A 631 15.09 20.23 -13.32
C THR A 631 14.99 20.22 -11.80
N PRO A 632 15.88 19.50 -11.09
CA PRO A 632 15.91 19.51 -9.62
C PRO A 632 16.12 20.93 -9.08
N LYS A 633 15.38 21.29 -8.01
CA LYS A 633 15.53 22.59 -7.33
C LYS A 633 16.97 22.87 -6.88
N GLU A 634 17.72 21.85 -6.48
CA GLU A 634 19.12 21.94 -6.07
C GLU A 634 20.05 21.16 -7.02
N ALA A 635 19.97 21.37 -8.33
CA ALA A 635 20.76 20.59 -9.29
C ALA A 635 22.28 20.84 -9.25
N LYS A 636 22.73 21.97 -8.69
CA LYS A 636 24.14 22.41 -8.76
C LYS A 636 24.83 22.46 -7.38
N CYS A 637 26.16 22.32 -7.40
CA CYS A 637 27.06 22.45 -6.26
C CYS A 637 28.14 23.47 -6.58
N ALA A 638 28.26 24.50 -5.74
CA ALA A 638 29.40 25.39 -5.74
C ALA A 638 30.59 24.74 -5.03
N PHE A 639 31.78 24.93 -5.60
CA PHE A 639 33.04 24.46 -5.02
C PHE A 639 34.21 25.38 -5.39
N ILE A 640 35.30 25.29 -4.62
CA ILE A 640 36.51 26.10 -4.76
C ILE A 640 37.70 25.17 -4.96
N LEU A 641 38.57 25.52 -5.91
CA LEU A 641 39.82 24.83 -6.22
C LEU A 641 41.00 25.67 -5.73
N MET A 642 41.84 25.10 -4.87
CA MET A 642 43.04 25.77 -4.35
C MET A 642 44.25 24.84 -4.44
N PRO A 643 45.47 25.35 -4.64
CA PRO A 643 46.67 24.52 -4.47
C PRO A 643 46.77 24.07 -3.01
N ALA A 644 47.22 22.83 -2.78
CA ALA A 644 47.44 22.35 -1.41
C ALA A 644 48.60 23.11 -0.73
N GLU A 645 48.52 23.27 0.59
CA GLU A 645 49.61 23.85 1.38
C GLU A 645 50.93 23.09 1.14
N GLY A 646 51.98 23.80 0.78
CA GLY A 646 53.28 23.22 0.43
C GLY A 646 53.39 22.65 -0.99
N SER A 647 52.36 22.76 -1.84
CA SER A 647 52.47 22.40 -3.25
C SER A 647 53.12 23.52 -4.07
N ASN A 648 54.00 23.17 -5.01
CA ASN A 648 54.60 24.11 -5.97
C ASN A 648 53.66 24.46 -7.14
N LEU A 649 52.34 24.22 -6.99
CA LEU A 649 51.37 24.45 -8.05
C LEU A 649 50.77 25.86 -7.94
N PRO A 650 50.59 26.57 -9.07
CA PRO A 650 50.01 27.90 -9.09
C PRO A 650 48.50 27.89 -8.81
N SER A 651 47.98 29.01 -8.32
CA SER A 651 46.54 29.24 -8.21
C SER A 651 45.88 29.33 -9.61
N LEU A 652 44.71 28.72 -9.75
CA LEU A 652 43.92 28.80 -10.98
C LEU A 652 43.22 30.16 -11.07
N MET A 653 43.18 30.78 -12.26
CA MET A 653 42.48 32.06 -12.46
C MET A 653 40.97 31.97 -12.16
N GLN A 654 40.35 30.84 -12.50
CA GLN A 654 38.95 30.55 -12.18
C GLN A 654 38.89 29.42 -11.15
N SER A 655 38.94 29.80 -9.87
CA SER A 655 39.01 28.88 -8.73
C SER A 655 37.65 28.53 -8.12
N LYS A 656 36.68 29.47 -8.12
CA LYS A 656 35.30 29.22 -7.67
C LYS A 656 34.42 28.81 -8.85
N LEU A 657 33.87 27.60 -8.79
CA LEU A 657 33.09 26.99 -9.85
C LEU A 657 31.73 26.52 -9.35
N ASN A 658 30.81 26.32 -10.28
CA ASN A 658 29.48 25.77 -10.00
C ASN A 658 29.15 24.71 -11.06
N ALA A 659 28.90 23.48 -10.62
CA ALA A 659 28.66 22.35 -11.53
C ALA A 659 27.52 21.46 -11.04
N PRO A 660 26.98 20.56 -11.87
CA PRO A 660 25.95 19.62 -11.45
C PRO A 660 26.41 18.79 -10.24
N ARG A 661 25.51 18.51 -9.29
CA ARG A 661 25.84 17.70 -8.10
C ARG A 661 26.29 16.29 -8.41
N ILE A 662 25.86 15.78 -9.56
CA ILE A 662 26.21 14.46 -10.10
C ILE A 662 27.58 14.44 -10.77
N LEU A 663 28.22 15.60 -10.99
CA LEU A 663 29.54 15.67 -11.62
C LEU A 663 30.54 14.86 -10.79
N GLN A 664 31.27 13.97 -11.46
CA GLN A 664 32.30 13.14 -10.83
C GLN A 664 33.60 13.93 -10.64
N VAL A 665 34.34 13.59 -9.59
CA VAL A 665 35.61 14.23 -9.22
C VAL A 665 36.67 14.09 -10.33
N HIS A 666 36.63 13.02 -11.16
CA HIS A 666 37.54 12.91 -12.31
C HIS A 666 37.40 14.06 -13.31
N LYS A 667 36.17 14.55 -13.56
CA LYS A 667 35.94 15.70 -14.46
C LYS A 667 36.49 16.99 -13.87
N VAL A 668 36.44 17.13 -12.54
CA VAL A 668 37.06 18.24 -11.81
C VAL A 668 38.59 18.18 -11.94
N ALA A 669 39.19 16.99 -11.81
CA ALA A 669 40.62 16.79 -11.98
C ALA A 669 41.07 17.12 -13.42
N HIS A 670 40.31 16.67 -14.43
CA HIS A 670 40.58 17.02 -15.83
C HIS A 670 40.51 18.53 -16.09
N TYR A 671 39.55 19.23 -15.48
CA TYR A 671 39.49 20.69 -15.55
C TYR A 671 40.75 21.34 -14.96
N CYS A 672 41.21 20.90 -13.78
CA CYS A 672 42.46 21.37 -13.19
C CYS A 672 43.66 21.15 -14.12
N CYS A 673 43.80 19.93 -14.67
CA CYS A 673 44.88 19.61 -15.62
C CYS A 673 44.85 20.49 -16.86
N SER A 674 43.67 20.72 -17.46
CA SER A 674 43.52 21.59 -18.63
C SER A 674 43.94 23.03 -18.32
N LYS A 675 43.58 23.56 -17.14
CA LYS A 675 43.95 24.92 -16.72
C LYS A 675 45.42 25.08 -16.32
N LEU A 676 46.01 24.04 -15.76
CA LEU A 676 47.45 24.00 -15.49
C LEU A 676 48.26 23.87 -16.79
N GLN A 677 47.73 23.17 -17.80
CA GLN A 677 48.35 23.07 -19.13
C GLN A 677 48.38 24.41 -19.86
N GLU A 678 47.33 25.24 -19.74
CA GLU A 678 47.33 26.64 -20.22
C GLU A 678 48.47 27.47 -19.59
N GLN A 679 48.95 27.08 -18.41
CA GLN A 679 50.06 27.70 -17.69
C GLN A 679 51.41 26.97 -17.89
N GLY A 680 51.47 26.01 -18.82
CA GLY A 680 52.69 25.27 -19.15
C GLY A 680 52.98 24.05 -18.25
N ILE A 681 52.08 23.67 -17.34
CA ILE A 681 52.24 22.53 -16.44
C ILE A 681 51.42 21.34 -16.95
N GLN A 682 52.08 20.29 -17.44
CA GLN A 682 51.41 19.07 -17.90
C GLN A 682 51.33 18.01 -16.80
N LEU A 683 50.11 17.66 -16.40
CA LEU A 683 49.82 16.61 -15.41
C LEU A 683 48.88 15.57 -16.02
N GLU A 684 48.94 14.35 -15.49
CA GLU A 684 48.05 13.26 -15.89
C GLU A 684 46.99 13.04 -14.80
N VAL A 685 45.74 12.79 -15.21
CA VAL A 685 44.74 12.21 -14.32
C VAL A 685 44.77 10.72 -14.60
N ARG A 686 45.28 9.93 -13.65
CA ARG A 686 45.15 8.47 -13.69
C ARG A 686 43.98 8.07 -12.82
N PRO A 687 42.77 7.90 -13.39
CA PRO A 687 41.74 7.19 -12.67
C PRO A 687 42.25 5.76 -12.49
N VAL A 688 42.73 5.42 -11.30
CA VAL A 688 43.31 4.10 -11.01
C VAL A 688 42.30 2.96 -11.27
N TYR A 689 40.99 3.27 -11.43
CA TYR A 689 39.94 2.26 -11.47
C TYR A 689 38.74 2.59 -12.39
N LEU A 690 38.89 3.35 -13.48
CA LEU A 690 37.85 3.26 -14.52
C LEU A 690 37.85 1.81 -15.02
N ARG A 691 36.87 1.01 -14.61
CA ARG A 691 36.61 -0.33 -15.16
C ARG A 691 36.66 -0.17 -16.67
N ARG A 692 37.69 -0.76 -17.29
CA ARG A 692 37.78 -0.86 -18.75
C ARG A 692 36.47 -1.52 -19.18
N PRO A 693 35.63 -0.90 -20.03
CA PRO A 693 34.45 -1.58 -20.53
C PRO A 693 34.92 -2.90 -21.16
N PRO A 694 34.17 -4.00 -21.01
CA PRO A 694 34.62 -5.33 -21.45
C PRO A 694 35.01 -5.40 -22.93
N ASN A 695 34.58 -4.42 -23.74
CA ASN A 695 34.85 -4.29 -25.17
C ASN A 695 35.82 -3.16 -25.54
N ALA A 696 36.55 -2.56 -24.58
CA ALA A 696 37.51 -1.52 -24.92
C ALA A 696 38.72 -2.13 -25.67
N PRO A 697 39.21 -1.50 -26.76
CA PRO A 697 40.42 -1.95 -27.43
C PRO A 697 41.59 -2.00 -26.44
N PRO A 698 42.54 -2.96 -26.60
CA PRO A 698 43.74 -3.06 -25.77
C PRO A 698 44.51 -1.74 -25.79
N ASP A 699 45.26 -1.47 -24.71
CA ASP A 699 45.95 -0.19 -24.58
C ASP A 699 46.94 -0.07 -25.74
N PRO A 700 47.07 1.12 -26.34
CA PRO A 700 48.15 1.33 -27.30
C PRO A 700 49.48 0.93 -26.62
N PRO A 701 50.40 0.29 -27.36
CA PRO A 701 51.70 -0.05 -26.81
C PRO A 701 52.35 1.22 -26.23
N PRO A 702 53.10 1.11 -25.12
CA PRO A 702 53.76 2.24 -24.51
C PRO A 702 54.60 2.97 -25.57
N ASP A 703 54.51 4.30 -25.57
CA ASP A 703 55.19 5.17 -26.52
C ASP A 703 56.67 4.73 -26.67
N PRO A 704 57.17 4.52 -27.90
CA PRO A 704 58.53 3.99 -28.11
C PRO A 704 59.66 4.96 -27.72
N ALA A 705 59.33 6.14 -27.20
CA ALA A 705 60.26 7.04 -26.55
C ALA A 705 59.95 7.07 -25.04
N GLY A 706 60.89 6.63 -24.21
CA GLY A 706 60.80 6.61 -22.74
C GLY A 706 60.66 7.98 -22.10
N ALA A 707 59.52 8.65 -22.32
CA ALA A 707 59.12 9.82 -21.59
C ALA A 707 58.89 9.42 -20.12
N PRO A 708 59.42 10.17 -19.14
CA PRO A 708 59.19 9.88 -17.73
C PRO A 708 57.67 9.89 -17.45
N PRO A 709 57.17 8.99 -16.56
CA PRO A 709 55.74 8.97 -16.23
C PRO A 709 55.34 10.35 -15.73
N ARG A 710 54.28 10.91 -16.33
CA ARG A 710 53.79 12.25 -15.98
C ARG A 710 53.34 12.26 -14.50
N PRO A 711 53.58 13.36 -13.77
CA PRO A 711 53.11 13.47 -12.40
C PRO A 711 51.58 13.42 -12.34
N VAL A 712 51.03 12.70 -11.36
CA VAL A 712 49.58 12.50 -11.22
C VAL A 712 48.99 13.58 -10.33
N LEU A 713 47.90 14.21 -10.78
CA LEU A 713 47.18 15.22 -10.01
C LEU A 713 46.22 14.58 -9.00
N GLU A 714 46.42 14.77 -7.70
CA GLU A 714 45.50 14.33 -6.63
C GLU A 714 44.63 15.49 -6.12
N LEU A 715 43.34 15.25 -5.95
CA LEU A 715 42.40 16.17 -5.32
C LEU A 715 42.14 15.73 -3.87
N VAL A 716 42.26 16.68 -2.94
CA VAL A 716 42.15 16.46 -1.49
C VAL A 716 41.07 17.36 -0.92
N CYS A 717 40.20 16.84 -0.06
CA CYS A 717 39.16 17.60 0.63
C CYS A 717 39.23 17.28 2.13
N ASN A 718 39.31 18.30 2.99
CA ASN A 718 39.55 18.14 4.44
C ASN A 718 40.74 17.20 4.78
N GLY A 719 41.83 17.31 4.03
CA GLY A 719 43.03 16.47 4.24
C GLY A 719 42.89 15.01 3.75
N MET A 720 41.75 14.60 3.21
CA MET A 720 41.55 13.26 2.64
C MET A 720 41.50 13.29 1.11
N ALA A 721 42.13 12.34 0.44
CA ALA A 721 42.04 12.21 -1.02
C ALA A 721 40.59 11.93 -1.44
N ALA A 722 40.08 12.70 -2.39
CA ALA A 722 38.73 12.54 -2.92
C ALA A 722 38.74 11.49 -4.04
N PRO A 723 38.04 10.35 -3.90
CA PRO A 723 37.98 9.35 -4.94
C PRO A 723 37.38 9.92 -6.24
N TYR A 724 38.02 9.65 -7.38
CA TYR A 724 37.64 10.22 -8.67
C TYR A 724 36.24 9.82 -9.17
N GLU A 725 35.75 8.67 -8.72
CA GLU A 725 34.42 8.13 -9.06
C GLU A 725 33.29 8.80 -8.26
N MET A 726 33.59 9.41 -7.11
CA MET A 726 32.57 10.05 -6.30
C MET A 726 32.00 11.28 -7.00
N SER A 727 30.70 11.50 -6.83
CA SER A 727 30.05 12.73 -7.25
C SER A 727 30.32 13.88 -6.27
N LEU A 728 30.19 15.13 -6.73
CA LEU A 728 30.28 16.31 -5.87
C LEU A 728 29.33 16.25 -4.66
N SER A 729 28.12 15.73 -4.84
CA SER A 729 27.17 15.52 -3.72
C SER A 729 27.70 14.54 -2.67
N SER A 730 28.34 13.45 -3.11
CA SER A 730 28.87 12.41 -2.25
C SER A 730 30.09 12.92 -1.47
N VAL A 731 30.99 13.64 -2.14
CA VAL A 731 32.12 14.30 -1.47
C VAL A 731 31.62 15.33 -0.46
N LYS A 732 30.65 16.18 -0.84
CA LYS A 732 30.09 17.19 0.05
C LYS A 732 29.45 16.57 1.30
N LYS A 733 28.77 15.43 1.17
CA LYS A 733 28.11 14.75 2.29
C LYS A 733 29.07 13.99 3.21
N TYR A 734 29.95 13.17 2.64
CA TYR A 734 30.75 12.21 3.43
C TYR A 734 32.16 12.67 3.75
N VAL A 735 32.77 13.53 2.92
CA VAL A 735 34.15 13.99 3.10
C VAL A 735 34.17 15.42 3.68
N TRP A 736 33.41 16.34 3.09
CA TRP A 736 33.40 17.75 3.50
C TRP A 736 32.71 17.96 4.85
N LYS A 737 31.56 17.30 5.08
CA LYS A 737 30.78 17.32 6.33
C LYS A 737 30.31 18.70 6.82
N LYS A 738 30.58 19.80 6.09
CA LYS A 738 30.05 21.15 6.38
C LYS A 738 28.90 21.48 5.43
N LYS A 739 27.67 21.49 5.95
CA LYS A 739 26.45 21.51 5.13
C LYS A 739 26.23 22.84 4.38
N ASN A 740 26.59 23.95 5.02
CA ASN A 740 26.31 25.32 4.53
C ASN A 740 27.50 25.97 3.81
N ASP A 741 28.67 25.35 3.84
CA ASP A 741 29.87 25.90 3.23
C ASP A 741 30.03 25.40 1.78
N ASP A 742 30.69 26.22 0.97
CA ASP A 742 31.16 25.81 -0.36
C ASP A 742 32.20 24.69 -0.20
N LEU A 743 32.10 23.66 -1.05
CA LEU A 743 33.04 22.55 -1.04
C LEU A 743 34.43 23.04 -1.47
N VAL A 744 35.48 22.68 -0.74
CA VAL A 744 36.85 23.09 -1.11
C VAL A 744 37.69 21.87 -1.45
N PHE A 745 38.27 21.87 -2.66
CA PHE A 745 39.28 20.91 -3.09
C PHE A 745 40.66 21.58 -3.11
N HIS A 746 41.62 20.89 -2.52
CA HIS A 746 43.03 21.19 -2.60
C HIS A 746 43.68 20.26 -3.62
N PHE A 747 44.35 20.80 -4.64
CA PHE A 747 45.00 19.99 -5.65
C PHE A 747 46.52 19.96 -5.45
N ARG A 748 47.13 18.78 -5.61
CA ARG A 748 48.58 18.58 -5.46
C ARG A 748 49.12 17.51 -6.40
N ILE A 749 50.44 17.49 -6.60
CA ILE A 749 51.11 16.38 -7.29
C ILE A 749 51.24 15.21 -6.31
N LYS A 750 50.83 14.01 -6.73
CA LYS A 750 51.05 12.77 -5.98
C LYS A 750 52.43 12.21 -6.33
N ASP A 751 53.25 11.98 -5.30
CA ASP A 751 54.60 11.46 -5.46
C ASP A 751 54.56 9.97 -5.87
N PRO A 752 55.19 9.54 -6.97
CA PRO A 752 55.16 8.15 -7.44
C PRO A 752 55.84 7.13 -6.50
N ALA A 753 56.50 7.57 -5.42
CA ALA A 753 57.27 6.71 -4.52
C ALA A 753 56.47 6.04 -3.37
N VAL A 754 55.18 6.32 -3.20
CA VAL A 754 54.37 5.76 -2.10
C VAL A 754 53.12 5.06 -2.64
N VAL A 755 53.31 3.85 -3.15
CA VAL A 755 52.24 2.86 -3.24
C VAL A 755 52.09 2.27 -1.84
N VAL A 756 51.16 2.80 -1.04
CA VAL A 756 50.62 2.00 0.08
C VAL A 756 49.65 1.01 -0.55
N PRO A 757 49.89 -0.31 -0.47
CA PRO A 757 48.87 -1.27 -0.86
C PRO A 757 47.63 -1.01 0.01
N LEU A 758 46.45 -0.93 -0.61
CA LEU A 758 45.22 -1.18 0.14
C LEU A 758 45.42 -2.51 0.90
N PRO A 759 44.97 -2.63 2.16
CA PRO A 759 44.99 -3.92 2.82
C PRO A 759 44.21 -4.89 1.93
N VAL A 760 44.93 -5.87 1.39
CA VAL A 760 44.33 -7.04 0.76
C VAL A 760 43.52 -7.70 1.87
N LEU A 761 42.20 -7.55 1.84
CA LEU A 761 41.32 -8.51 2.51
C LEU A 761 41.47 -9.82 1.73
N GLY A 762 42.52 -10.57 2.09
CA GLY A 762 42.72 -11.93 1.62
C GLY A 762 41.62 -12.83 2.18
N PRO A 763 41.31 -13.93 1.50
CA PRO A 763 40.34 -14.90 1.99
C PRO A 763 40.91 -15.63 3.22
N SER A 764 40.07 -15.75 4.26
CA SER A 764 40.01 -16.75 5.35
C SER A 764 41.28 -17.08 6.17
N ASN A 765 41.12 -17.14 7.50
CA ASN A 765 41.37 -18.39 8.24
C ASN A 765 40.69 -18.40 9.62
N SER A 766 40.13 -19.59 9.92
CA SER A 766 39.33 -20.06 11.07
C SER A 766 37.91 -19.51 11.22
#